data_AF-A0AAE0XPL1-F1
#
_entry.id   AF-A0AAE0XPL1-F1
#
_cell.length_a   1.000
_cell.length_b   1.000
_cell.length_c   1.000
_cell.angle_alpha   90.00
_cell.angle_beta   90.00
_cell.angle_gamma   90.00
#
_symmetry.space_group_name_H-M   'P 1'
#
loop_
_entity.id
_entity.type
_entity.pdbx_description
1 polymer ?
#
loop_
_entity_poly.entity_id
_entity_poly.type
_entity_poly.pdbx_seq_one_letter_code
_entity_poly.pdbx_strand_id
1 'polypeptide(L)'
;MAHLGERRLLVFIGFFSLIGLVFTAVLPIPEYYRGVWFSMESGQSVQTTVGKDRWGKSFELVDIRNHPVFTTEGRNHTMLLKKASESSSNCFICIDVLWRTINILQVKKTACLTQESGIENMCPGVKNLPSQDQLTTMFRLTLETVNCISTWEGVYQFSYEVNWGGGGICNNHNSLLRACQDPGSSYQDNHIFFMTYSRCPGVQSSRSETIRYQCMGSWFAVIGGKGYTFAAIADTVEKDRREKFKCLITLKNQKQEDNSIRWGLSRFADCSKLNTLYDSPVRLVLNRVPPQTTYISPQCNLPRNISGVWFTQGIQFKSEVVINDTHIHYLTQKSEFIFEDTYLSCQQTLGTRYLMTKYIVGKCEVDFVCYDILPRHHGVVRYRVGKPSHLTEDEIADPNFMTKKFREACSWQSFTFNREDTDWKYEVLILNPPSPVVCPIGGRYSFIQHGNGELEYYRTRIRGVTIRPRTQINCRVTVSEFKSCSQDRSKIEVDEEYCETVDYRGRPIGEYEEPDHVLTCVGFWMEDMRSYLITYDEEDAISKFRCWVYERIGWTQMALSRSQTARCRRQQNSSSFLLEGTGLSLELQESERLFDDCPQRFDPGLNPYMKPMVIYVLSGVGRVSTSQLVAIFNTVLVIFVSYVLF
;
A
#
# COMPACT_ATOMS: atom_id res chain seq x y z
N MET A 1 -31.25 -41.50 -33.21
CA MET A 1 -32.04 -41.37 -34.45
C MET A 1 -31.52 -40.14 -35.18
N ALA A 2 -30.35 -40.17 -35.83
CA ALA A 2 -29.99 -40.89 -37.06
C ALA A 2 -30.96 -40.59 -38.22
N HIS A 3 -30.65 -39.57 -39.01
CA HIS A 3 -31.01 -39.54 -40.44
C HIS A 3 -29.76 -39.19 -41.26
N LEU A 4 -29.35 -40.18 -42.04
CA LEU A 4 -28.40 -40.12 -43.14
C LEU A 4 -28.91 -39.20 -44.26
N GLY A 5 -27.97 -38.62 -45.03
CA GLY A 5 -28.23 -38.01 -46.33
C GLY A 5 -26.95 -37.64 -47.06
N GLU A 6 -26.43 -38.59 -47.83
CA GLU A 6 -25.20 -38.52 -48.62
C GLU A 6 -25.21 -37.53 -49.79
N ARG A 7 -24.00 -37.03 -50.08
CA ARG A 7 -23.35 -36.83 -51.40
C ARG A 7 -24.11 -36.09 -52.51
N ARG A 8 -23.49 -35.00 -52.99
CA ARG A 8 -22.99 -34.93 -54.38
C ARG A 8 -21.87 -33.89 -54.51
N LEU A 9 -20.69 -34.42 -54.81
CA LEU A 9 -19.48 -33.71 -55.21
C LEU A 9 -19.66 -33.36 -56.71
N LEU A 10 -19.65 -32.07 -57.07
CA LEU A 10 -19.51 -31.62 -58.45
C LEU A 10 -18.37 -30.62 -58.50
N VAL A 11 -17.23 -31.12 -59.01
CA VAL A 11 -16.04 -30.36 -59.33
C VAL A 11 -16.35 -29.54 -60.58
N PHE A 12 -16.37 -28.21 -60.44
CA PHE A 12 -16.32 -27.27 -61.57
C PHE A 12 -15.04 -26.46 -61.41
N ILE A 13 -14.03 -26.81 -62.22
CA ILE A 13 -12.85 -26.00 -62.48
C ILE A 13 -13.11 -25.30 -63.82
N GLY A 14 -13.07 -23.97 -63.84
CA GLY A 14 -13.17 -23.24 -65.10
C GLY A 14 -13.28 -21.73 -64.97
N PHE A 15 -12.12 -21.07 -64.88
CA PHE A 15 -11.83 -19.71 -65.35
C PHE A 15 -12.69 -18.54 -64.83
N PHE A 16 -12.18 -17.85 -63.80
CA PHE A 16 -12.40 -16.41 -63.66
C PHE A 16 -11.05 -15.68 -63.67
N SER A 17 -10.89 -14.86 -64.70
CA SER A 17 -9.81 -13.90 -64.90
C SER A 17 -9.69 -12.98 -63.68
N LEU A 18 -8.52 -13.03 -63.04
CA LEU A 18 -8.15 -12.15 -61.94
C LEU A 18 -7.73 -10.79 -62.51
N ILE A 19 -8.70 -9.93 -62.84
CA ILE A 19 -8.44 -8.50 -62.95
C ILE A 19 -8.34 -7.97 -61.51
N GLY A 20 -7.12 -7.94 -60.99
CA GLY A 20 -6.80 -7.25 -59.75
C GLY A 20 -7.01 -5.74 -59.93
N LEU A 21 -8.24 -5.28 -59.73
CA LEU A 21 -8.51 -3.90 -59.36
C LEU A 21 -7.94 -3.72 -57.94
N VAL A 22 -6.68 -3.29 -57.86
CA VAL A 22 -6.13 -2.67 -56.65
C VAL A 22 -6.87 -1.36 -56.49
N PHE A 23 -8.05 -1.40 -55.85
CA PHE A 23 -8.57 -0.20 -55.21
C PHE A 23 -7.60 0.13 -54.09
N THR A 24 -6.78 1.16 -54.27
CA THR A 24 -6.10 1.85 -53.16
C THR A 24 -7.19 2.51 -52.32
N ALA A 25 -7.86 1.72 -51.48
CA ALA A 25 -8.80 2.24 -50.51
C ALA A 25 -8.00 3.00 -49.46
N VAL A 26 -8.03 4.34 -49.54
CA VAL A 26 -7.48 5.21 -48.50
C VAL A 26 -8.14 4.82 -47.18
N LEU A 27 -7.33 4.53 -46.16
CA LEU A 27 -7.83 4.15 -44.85
C LEU A 27 -8.61 5.35 -44.26
N PRO A 28 -9.88 5.18 -43.85
CA PRO A 28 -10.67 6.31 -43.34
C PRO A 28 -10.11 6.83 -42.02
N ILE A 29 -10.46 8.08 -41.69
CA ILE A 29 -10.13 8.67 -40.39
C ILE A 29 -10.74 7.79 -39.28
N PRO A 30 -9.94 7.43 -38.25
CA PRO A 30 -10.40 6.58 -37.16
C PRO A 30 -11.68 7.11 -36.49
N GLU A 31 -12.56 6.20 -36.11
CA GLU A 31 -13.88 6.54 -35.57
C GLU A 31 -13.82 7.39 -34.31
N TYR A 32 -12.84 7.13 -33.44
CA TYR A 32 -12.65 7.87 -32.20
C TYR A 32 -12.22 9.34 -32.40
N TYR A 33 -11.75 9.73 -33.60
CA TYR A 33 -11.51 11.14 -33.92
C TYR A 33 -12.77 11.88 -34.40
N ARG A 34 -13.83 11.16 -34.75
CA ARG A 34 -15.01 11.76 -35.38
C ARG A 34 -15.82 12.57 -34.36
N GLY A 35 -16.41 13.65 -34.84
CA GLY A 35 -17.22 14.55 -34.04
C GLY A 35 -16.82 16.00 -34.19
N VAL A 36 -17.25 16.82 -33.23
CA VAL A 36 -17.03 18.26 -33.26
C VAL A 36 -16.08 18.67 -32.16
N TRP A 37 -15.02 19.36 -32.54
CA TRP A 37 -13.91 19.73 -31.69
C TRP A 37 -13.72 21.25 -31.66
N PHE A 38 -13.29 21.75 -30.51
CA PHE A 38 -12.98 23.14 -30.26
C PHE A 38 -11.51 23.32 -29.93
N SER A 39 -10.85 24.29 -30.53
CA SER A 39 -9.46 24.65 -30.26
C SER A 39 -9.30 26.16 -30.18
N MET A 40 -8.31 26.60 -29.41
CA MET A 40 -7.80 27.95 -29.49
C MET A 40 -6.55 27.97 -30.36
N GLU A 41 -6.65 28.55 -31.55
CA GLU A 41 -5.54 28.66 -32.50
C GLU A 41 -5.15 30.15 -32.62
N SER A 42 -3.92 30.50 -32.24
CA SER A 42 -3.42 31.89 -32.26
C SER A 42 -4.33 32.91 -31.57
N GLY A 43 -4.97 32.52 -30.45
CA GLY A 43 -5.91 33.37 -29.70
C GLY A 43 -7.32 33.47 -30.30
N GLN A 44 -7.59 32.79 -31.42
CA GLN A 44 -8.92 32.72 -32.02
C GLN A 44 -9.61 31.40 -31.72
N SER A 45 -10.93 31.44 -31.60
CA SER A 45 -11.77 30.27 -31.37
C SER A 45 -12.07 29.58 -32.69
N VAL A 46 -11.62 28.34 -32.83
CA VAL A 46 -11.82 27.52 -34.03
C VAL A 46 -12.65 26.29 -33.68
N GLN A 47 -13.65 26.00 -34.51
CA GLN A 47 -14.47 24.79 -34.41
C GLN A 47 -14.21 23.92 -35.63
N THR A 48 -13.79 22.68 -35.39
CA THR A 48 -13.44 21.72 -36.44
C THR A 48 -14.35 20.50 -36.34
N THR A 49 -15.05 20.18 -37.42
CA THR A 49 -15.84 18.94 -37.52
C THR A 49 -15.02 17.88 -38.24
N VAL A 50 -14.77 16.74 -37.60
CA VAL A 50 -14.01 15.63 -38.17
C VAL A 50 -14.98 14.54 -38.62
N GLY A 51 -14.99 14.25 -39.92
CA GLY A 51 -15.81 13.22 -40.55
C GLY A 51 -15.02 11.95 -40.87
N LYS A 52 -15.59 11.07 -41.71
CA LYS A 52 -14.93 9.83 -42.14
C LYS A 52 -13.70 10.09 -43.02
N ASP A 53 -13.83 11.00 -43.98
CA ASP A 53 -12.79 11.28 -44.99
C ASP A 53 -12.45 12.79 -45.06
N ARG A 54 -12.98 13.59 -44.12
CA ARG A 54 -12.86 15.05 -44.11
C ARG A 54 -12.42 15.59 -42.75
N TRP A 55 -11.52 16.56 -42.78
CA TRP A 55 -11.06 17.30 -41.62
C TRP A 55 -11.53 18.76 -41.71
N GLY A 56 -12.55 19.10 -40.94
CA GLY A 56 -13.27 20.36 -41.10
C GLY A 56 -14.07 20.40 -42.40
N LYS A 57 -14.50 21.61 -42.81
CA LYS A 57 -15.22 21.81 -44.08
C LYS A 57 -14.29 21.89 -45.30
N SER A 58 -12.99 22.07 -45.07
CA SER A 58 -12.07 22.56 -46.10
C SER A 58 -11.05 21.52 -46.57
N PHE A 59 -10.94 20.36 -45.93
CA PHE A 59 -9.87 19.40 -46.21
C PHE A 59 -10.37 17.96 -46.33
N GLU A 60 -9.90 17.26 -47.35
CA GLU A 60 -10.19 15.85 -47.66
C GLU A 60 -8.93 14.99 -47.45
N LEU A 61 -9.13 13.77 -46.96
CA LEU A 61 -8.06 12.82 -46.68
C LEU A 61 -7.47 12.23 -47.96
N VAL A 62 -6.15 12.34 -48.09
CA VAL A 62 -5.38 11.72 -49.18
C VAL A 62 -4.69 10.47 -48.67
N ASP A 63 -4.00 10.56 -47.53
CA ASP A 63 -3.22 9.46 -46.98
C ASP A 63 -3.09 9.57 -45.45
N ILE A 64 -2.90 8.44 -44.77
CA ILE A 64 -2.76 8.34 -43.31
C ILE A 64 -1.70 7.31 -42.93
N ARG A 65 -0.82 7.71 -42.02
CA ARG A 65 0.22 6.86 -41.45
C ARG A 65 0.04 6.67 -39.96
N ASN A 66 0.03 5.42 -39.54
CA ASN A 66 -0.05 5.03 -38.13
C ASN A 66 1.35 4.97 -37.54
N HIS A 67 1.55 5.60 -36.38
CA HIS A 67 2.78 5.49 -35.63
C HIS A 67 2.72 4.31 -34.66
N PRO A 68 3.78 3.49 -34.56
CA PRO A 68 3.80 2.37 -33.63
C PRO A 68 3.91 2.85 -32.18
N VAL A 69 3.26 2.12 -31.27
CA VAL A 69 3.14 2.47 -29.84
C VAL A 69 4.43 2.11 -29.09
N PHE A 70 5.52 2.86 -29.29
CA PHE A 70 6.79 2.55 -28.64
C PHE A 70 7.23 3.55 -27.56
N THR A 71 6.73 4.80 -27.52
CA THR A 71 7.30 5.84 -26.63
C THR A 71 6.32 6.83 -25.99
N THR A 72 5.08 6.93 -26.46
CA THR A 72 4.05 7.81 -25.88
C THR A 72 2.73 7.06 -25.79
N GLU A 73 2.08 7.07 -24.62
CA GLU A 73 0.72 6.55 -24.48
C GLU A 73 -0.21 7.27 -25.48
N GLY A 74 -0.87 6.49 -26.34
CA GLY A 74 -1.78 7.00 -27.37
C GLY A 74 -1.60 6.34 -28.74
N ARG A 75 -2.66 6.40 -29.55
CA ARG A 75 -2.61 6.02 -30.98
C ARG A 75 -2.35 7.28 -31.79
N ASN A 76 -1.13 7.44 -32.30
CA ASN A 76 -0.71 8.65 -33.00
C ASN A 76 -0.75 8.43 -34.52
N HIS A 77 -1.18 9.45 -35.26
CA HIS A 77 -1.34 9.39 -36.71
C HIS A 77 -0.76 10.65 -37.36
N THR A 78 -0.14 10.50 -38.52
CA THR A 78 0.18 11.61 -39.42
C THR A 78 -0.72 11.49 -40.64
N MET A 79 -1.41 12.57 -41.01
CA MET A 79 -2.36 12.60 -42.11
C MET A 79 -1.94 13.64 -43.15
N LEU A 80 -2.05 13.27 -44.43
CA LEU A 80 -1.94 14.18 -45.55
C LEU A 80 -3.35 14.53 -46.04
N LEU A 81 -3.68 15.81 -46.05
CA LEU A 81 -4.98 16.31 -46.46
C LEU A 81 -4.85 17.28 -47.64
N LYS A 82 -5.82 17.27 -48.55
CA LYS A 82 -5.93 18.20 -49.68
C LYS A 82 -7.09 19.16 -49.46
N LYS A 83 -6.91 20.43 -49.78
CA LYS A 83 -7.99 21.43 -49.69
C LYS A 83 -9.11 21.12 -50.69
N ALA A 84 -10.33 20.97 -50.19
CA ALA A 84 -11.55 20.81 -50.97
C ALA A 84 -12.07 22.19 -51.40
N SER A 85 -11.62 22.72 -52.55
CA SER A 85 -12.23 23.92 -53.14
C SER A 85 -12.05 23.96 -54.66
N GLU A 86 -13.10 24.46 -55.33
CA GLU A 86 -13.37 24.48 -56.78
C GLU A 86 -12.46 25.42 -57.61
N SER A 87 -11.44 26.03 -57.01
CA SER A 87 -10.49 26.91 -57.70
C SER A 87 -9.06 26.39 -57.57
N SER A 88 -8.31 26.52 -58.66
CA SER A 88 -7.07 25.84 -59.08
C SER A 88 -5.83 25.92 -58.18
N SER A 89 -5.95 26.12 -56.86
CA SER A 89 -4.81 26.03 -55.93
C SER A 89 -4.72 24.63 -55.32
N ASN A 90 -3.80 23.79 -55.81
CA ASN A 90 -3.42 22.54 -55.15
C ASN A 90 -2.75 22.88 -53.81
N CYS A 91 -3.49 22.72 -52.70
CA CYS A 91 -3.02 22.99 -51.36
C CYS A 91 -3.10 21.72 -50.52
N PHE A 92 -1.94 21.20 -50.13
CA PHE A 92 -1.79 20.05 -49.26
C PHE A 92 -1.34 20.51 -47.87
N ILE A 93 -1.90 19.92 -46.82
CA ILE A 93 -1.47 20.14 -45.45
C ILE A 93 -1.18 18.82 -44.77
N CYS A 94 -0.17 18.81 -43.90
CA CYS A 94 0.11 17.70 -43.02
C CYS A 94 -0.47 18.01 -41.64
N ILE A 95 -1.16 17.03 -41.06
CA ILE A 95 -1.65 17.10 -39.69
C ILE A 95 -1.10 15.92 -38.91
N ASP A 96 -0.36 16.22 -37.85
CA ASP A 96 0.03 15.25 -36.84
C ASP A 96 -1.01 15.25 -35.74
N VAL A 97 -1.63 14.09 -35.50
CA VAL A 97 -2.70 13.89 -34.52
C VAL A 97 -2.23 12.94 -33.44
N LEU A 98 -2.18 13.43 -32.21
CA LEU A 98 -1.89 12.63 -31.03
C LEU A 98 -3.19 12.40 -30.26
N TRP A 99 -3.62 11.15 -30.23
CA TRP A 99 -4.78 10.74 -29.43
C TRP A 99 -4.38 10.65 -27.97
N ARG A 100 -5.01 11.48 -27.11
CA ARG A 100 -4.76 11.45 -25.67
C ARG A 100 -5.87 10.73 -24.94
N THR A 101 -7.08 11.25 -25.05
CA THR A 101 -8.27 10.68 -24.40
C THR A 101 -9.48 10.83 -25.31
N ILE A 102 -10.60 10.21 -24.93
CA ILE A 102 -11.84 10.26 -25.71
C ILE A 102 -12.40 11.67 -25.96
N ASN A 103 -11.99 12.63 -25.12
CA ASN A 103 -12.40 14.02 -25.20
C ASN A 103 -11.27 14.97 -25.59
N ILE A 104 -10.02 14.48 -25.75
CA ILE A 104 -8.84 15.32 -25.96
C ILE A 104 -7.99 14.81 -27.12
N LEU A 105 -7.79 15.72 -28.06
CA LEU A 105 -6.89 15.58 -29.19
C LEU A 105 -5.79 16.63 -29.12
N GLN A 106 -4.58 16.27 -29.53
CA GLN A 106 -3.52 17.26 -29.76
C GLN A 106 -3.12 17.21 -31.22
N VAL A 107 -3.09 18.38 -31.87
CA VAL A 107 -2.82 18.47 -33.31
C VAL A 107 -1.76 19.50 -33.62
N LYS A 108 -0.92 19.19 -34.61
CA LYS A 108 -0.04 20.16 -35.27
C LYS A 108 -0.38 20.19 -36.75
N LYS A 109 -0.63 21.39 -37.28
CA LYS A 109 -0.92 21.61 -38.71
C LYS A 109 0.26 22.31 -39.35
N THR A 110 0.67 21.88 -40.53
CA THR A 110 1.65 22.60 -41.35
C THR A 110 0.99 23.71 -42.17
N ALA A 111 1.81 24.60 -42.72
CA ALA A 111 1.36 25.52 -43.75
C ALA A 111 0.98 24.77 -45.04
N CYS A 112 0.32 25.49 -45.95
CA CYS A 112 -0.08 24.98 -47.26
C CYS A 112 1.13 24.65 -48.15
N LEU A 113 1.20 23.41 -48.64
CA LEU A 113 2.21 22.90 -49.56
C LEU A 113 1.60 22.75 -50.96
N THR A 114 2.30 23.21 -52.00
CA THR A 114 1.77 23.26 -53.38
C THR A 114 2.22 22.11 -54.27
N GLN A 115 3.24 21.34 -53.87
CA GLN A 115 3.83 20.26 -54.67
C GLN A 115 3.59 18.90 -54.02
N GLU A 116 2.88 18.01 -54.72
CA GLU A 116 2.59 16.66 -54.24
C GLU A 116 3.81 15.75 -54.36
N SER A 117 4.33 15.27 -53.24
CA SER A 117 5.49 14.36 -53.18
C SER A 117 5.30 13.17 -52.23
N GLY A 118 4.03 12.85 -51.90
CA GLY A 118 3.64 11.77 -50.99
C GLY A 118 3.84 12.09 -49.50
N ILE A 119 3.19 11.33 -48.62
CA ILE A 119 3.18 11.57 -47.16
C ILE A 119 4.58 11.57 -46.53
N GLU A 120 5.49 10.72 -47.02
CA GLU A 120 6.83 10.54 -46.43
C GLU A 120 7.75 11.74 -46.60
N ASN A 121 7.59 12.49 -47.70
CA ASN A 121 8.41 13.65 -48.03
C ASN A 121 7.75 14.96 -47.62
N MET A 122 6.40 15.00 -47.61
CA MET A 122 5.65 16.22 -47.27
C MET A 122 5.47 16.39 -45.77
N CYS A 123 5.32 15.30 -45.02
CA CYS A 123 4.95 15.36 -43.61
C CYS A 123 6.14 14.99 -42.70
N PRO A 124 6.78 15.97 -42.02
CA PRO A 124 7.91 15.69 -41.14
C PRO A 124 7.54 14.80 -39.94
N GLY A 125 6.28 14.86 -39.51
CA GLY A 125 5.73 14.06 -38.42
C GLY A 125 5.78 12.55 -38.65
N VAL A 126 5.92 12.11 -39.90
CA VAL A 126 6.12 10.69 -40.26
C VAL A 126 7.40 10.12 -39.66
N LYS A 127 8.46 10.93 -39.58
CA LYS A 127 9.76 10.50 -39.03
C LYS A 127 9.86 10.84 -37.54
N ASN A 128 9.45 12.05 -37.17
CA ASN A 128 9.54 12.54 -35.80
C ASN A 128 8.23 13.25 -35.41
N LEU A 129 7.48 12.64 -34.49
CA LEU A 129 6.28 13.27 -33.92
C LEU A 129 6.62 14.60 -33.23
N PRO A 130 5.71 15.58 -33.28
CA PRO A 130 5.93 16.89 -32.67
C PRO A 130 6.01 16.81 -31.14
N SER A 131 6.81 17.71 -30.57
CA SER A 131 6.89 17.95 -29.13
C SER A 131 5.68 18.72 -28.61
N GLN A 132 5.44 18.66 -27.29
CA GLN A 132 4.25 19.20 -26.62
C GLN A 132 4.04 20.71 -26.83
N ASP A 133 5.10 21.48 -26.94
CA ASP A 133 5.12 22.93 -27.17
C ASP A 133 4.63 23.34 -28.57
N GLN A 134 4.65 22.41 -29.52
CA GLN A 134 4.23 22.64 -30.92
C GLN A 134 2.79 22.19 -31.19
N LEU A 135 2.11 21.65 -30.17
CA LEU A 135 0.80 21.03 -30.30
C LEU A 135 -0.30 21.97 -29.81
N THR A 136 -1.36 22.07 -30.62
CA THR A 136 -2.61 22.71 -30.22
C THR A 136 -3.56 21.66 -29.67
N THR A 137 -4.10 21.90 -28.48
CA THR A 137 -5.11 21.00 -27.89
C THR A 137 -6.50 21.30 -28.44
N MET A 138 -7.21 20.24 -28.82
CA MET A 138 -8.60 20.26 -29.24
C MET A 138 -9.46 19.53 -28.21
N PHE A 139 -10.57 20.16 -27.83
CA PHE A 139 -11.54 19.67 -26.86
C PHE A 139 -12.81 19.22 -27.56
N ARG A 140 -13.31 18.03 -27.22
CA ARG A 140 -14.57 17.54 -27.77
C ARG A 140 -15.74 18.36 -27.22
N LEU A 141 -16.61 18.85 -28.11
CA LEU A 141 -17.78 19.65 -27.69
C LEU A 141 -18.90 18.78 -27.09
N THR A 142 -19.08 17.57 -27.62
CA THR A 142 -19.95 16.55 -27.06
C THR A 142 -19.16 15.76 -26.02
N LEU A 143 -19.26 16.18 -24.75
CA LEU A 143 -18.51 15.58 -23.65
C LEU A 143 -18.95 14.14 -23.43
N GLU A 144 -18.01 13.20 -23.50
CA GLU A 144 -18.21 11.86 -22.98
C GLU A 144 -17.73 11.78 -21.53
N THR A 145 -18.34 10.90 -20.73
CA THR A 145 -18.01 10.76 -19.31
C THR A 145 -16.66 10.05 -19.15
N VAL A 146 -15.74 10.69 -18.42
CA VAL A 146 -14.42 10.13 -18.07
C VAL A 146 -14.24 10.24 -16.57
N ASN A 147 -13.72 9.20 -15.92
CA ASN A 147 -13.54 9.19 -14.48
C ASN A 147 -12.36 10.09 -14.07
N CYS A 148 -12.61 10.96 -13.10
CA CYS A 148 -11.65 11.89 -12.51
C CYS A 148 -10.56 11.21 -11.68
N ILE A 149 -10.68 9.93 -11.30
CA ILE A 149 -9.72 9.21 -10.45
C ILE A 149 -8.27 9.29 -10.96
N SER A 150 -8.11 9.39 -12.28
CA SER A 150 -6.82 9.56 -12.96
C SER A 150 -6.21 10.97 -12.84
N THR A 151 -6.97 11.94 -12.33
CA THR A 151 -6.59 13.35 -12.17
C THR A 151 -6.70 13.80 -10.71
N TRP A 152 -7.87 13.59 -10.10
CA TRP A 152 -8.22 13.97 -8.74
C TRP A 152 -9.13 12.92 -8.12
N GLU A 153 -8.78 12.47 -6.93
CA GLU A 153 -9.66 11.67 -6.07
C GLU A 153 -9.54 12.24 -4.67
N GLY A 154 -10.67 12.62 -4.06
CA GLY A 154 -10.70 13.05 -2.68
C GLY A 154 -11.08 14.50 -2.39
N VAL A 155 -10.73 14.93 -1.18
CA VAL A 155 -10.96 16.29 -0.68
C VAL A 155 -9.63 16.98 -0.39
N TYR A 156 -9.47 18.17 -0.96
CA TYR A 156 -8.25 18.96 -0.83
C TYR A 156 -8.60 20.38 -0.42
N GLN A 157 -7.86 20.93 0.53
CA GLN A 157 -7.78 22.37 0.71
C GLN A 157 -6.77 22.90 -0.28
N PHE A 158 -7.09 24.01 -0.96
CA PHE A 158 -6.16 24.57 -1.91
C PHE A 158 -5.94 26.07 -1.66
N SER A 159 -4.69 26.49 -1.83
CA SER A 159 -4.36 27.88 -2.05
C SER A 159 -4.21 28.13 -3.55
N TYR A 160 -4.56 29.33 -3.98
CA TYR A 160 -4.48 29.71 -5.39
C TYR A 160 -3.83 31.07 -5.57
N GLU A 161 -3.07 31.20 -6.64
CA GLU A 161 -2.46 32.45 -7.09
C GLU A 161 -2.84 32.67 -8.55
N VAL A 162 -3.31 33.88 -8.85
CA VAL A 162 -3.68 34.28 -10.20
C VAL A 162 -2.70 35.36 -10.66
N ASN A 163 -2.06 35.16 -11.81
CA ASN A 163 -1.01 36.07 -12.28
C ASN A 163 -1.56 37.37 -12.93
N TRP A 164 -2.88 37.48 -13.14
CA TRP A 164 -3.53 38.68 -13.67
C TRP A 164 -4.35 39.41 -12.60
N GLY A 165 -4.45 40.74 -12.73
CA GLY A 165 -5.33 41.55 -11.88
C GLY A 165 -4.79 41.86 -10.47
N GLY A 166 -3.48 42.12 -10.34
CA GLY A 166 -2.89 42.59 -9.08
C GLY A 166 -2.41 41.49 -8.13
N GLY A 167 -2.15 40.28 -8.66
CA GLY A 167 -1.35 39.18 -8.11
C GLY A 167 -1.19 39.06 -6.59
N GLY A 168 -1.69 37.96 -6.03
CA GLY A 168 -1.47 37.61 -4.62
C GLY A 168 -1.85 36.16 -4.35
N ILE A 169 -1.20 35.54 -3.37
CA ILE A 169 -1.50 34.18 -2.94
C ILE A 169 -2.73 34.23 -2.02
N CYS A 170 -3.82 33.61 -2.44
CA CYS A 170 -5.00 33.44 -1.61
C CYS A 170 -4.95 32.06 -0.93
N ASN A 171 -4.72 32.07 0.38
CA ASN A 171 -4.80 30.88 1.22
C ASN A 171 -5.96 31.04 2.22
N ASN A 172 -7.13 30.50 1.86
CA ASN A 172 -8.31 30.48 2.72
C ASN A 172 -8.70 29.02 2.98
N HIS A 173 -8.96 28.66 4.24
CA HIS A 173 -9.34 27.32 4.66
C HIS A 173 -10.63 26.82 4.00
N ASN A 174 -11.54 27.74 3.64
CA ASN A 174 -12.79 27.41 2.98
C ASN A 174 -12.64 27.14 1.47
N SER A 175 -11.43 27.30 0.91
CA SER A 175 -11.16 26.95 -0.49
C SER A 175 -10.92 25.45 -0.60
N LEU A 176 -11.90 24.74 -1.16
CA LEU A 176 -11.96 23.27 -1.14
C LEU A 176 -12.22 22.72 -2.53
N LEU A 177 -11.44 21.70 -2.90
CA LEU A 177 -11.68 20.84 -4.05
C LEU A 177 -12.27 19.53 -3.54
N ARG A 178 -13.45 19.17 -4.04
CA ARG A 178 -14.18 17.94 -3.67
C ARG A 178 -14.42 17.11 -4.94
N ALA A 179 -13.64 16.04 -5.10
CA ALA A 179 -13.72 15.04 -6.18
C ALA A 179 -14.05 13.67 -5.60
N CYS A 180 -15.31 13.52 -5.16
CA CYS A 180 -15.80 12.34 -4.44
C CYS A 180 -16.70 11.49 -5.32
N GLN A 181 -16.69 10.18 -5.11
CA GLN A 181 -17.76 9.31 -5.60
C GLN A 181 -19.01 9.51 -4.75
N ASP A 182 -20.18 9.48 -5.38
CA ASP A 182 -21.45 9.50 -4.66
C ASP A 182 -21.69 8.11 -4.02
N PRO A 183 -21.91 8.05 -2.69
CA PRO A 183 -22.06 6.78 -1.98
C PRO A 183 -23.31 6.03 -2.46
N GLY A 184 -23.17 4.74 -2.77
CA GLY A 184 -24.27 3.88 -3.23
C GLY A 184 -24.50 3.86 -4.75
N SER A 185 -23.73 4.61 -5.54
CA SER A 185 -23.72 4.46 -6.99
C SER A 185 -23.08 3.11 -7.38
N SER A 186 -23.82 2.28 -8.14
CA SER A 186 -23.31 1.00 -8.66
C SER A 186 -22.27 1.17 -9.78
N TYR A 187 -22.18 2.38 -10.32
CA TYR A 187 -21.19 2.83 -11.28
C TYR A 187 -20.31 3.86 -10.59
N GLN A 188 -18.98 3.76 -10.73
CA GLN A 188 -18.02 4.71 -10.15
C GLN A 188 -18.20 6.12 -10.77
N ASP A 189 -19.16 6.89 -10.28
CA ASP A 189 -19.61 8.16 -10.86
C ASP A 189 -18.74 9.37 -10.45
N ASN A 190 -17.40 9.20 -10.34
CA ASN A 190 -16.49 10.32 -10.13
C ASN A 190 -16.18 11.03 -11.46
N HIS A 191 -17.20 11.42 -12.22
CA HIS A 191 -17.04 12.14 -13.50
C HIS A 191 -17.00 13.65 -13.33
N ILE A 192 -17.49 14.14 -12.19
CA ILE A 192 -17.71 15.55 -11.88
C ILE A 192 -17.07 15.84 -10.52
N PHE A 193 -16.47 17.03 -10.38
CA PHE A 193 -15.96 17.51 -9.11
C PHE A 193 -16.25 19.01 -8.93
N PHE A 194 -16.19 19.47 -7.69
CA PHE A 194 -16.45 20.85 -7.33
C PHE A 194 -15.18 21.53 -6.84
N MET A 195 -14.94 22.75 -7.32
CA MET A 195 -13.93 23.64 -6.75
C MET A 195 -14.62 24.86 -6.17
N THR A 196 -14.58 24.99 -4.85
CA THR A 196 -15.08 26.15 -4.12
C THR A 196 -13.91 27.09 -3.86
N TYR A 197 -13.91 28.24 -4.52
CA TYR A 197 -13.01 29.35 -4.26
C TYR A 197 -13.63 30.22 -3.17
N SER A 198 -12.81 30.64 -2.21
CA SER A 198 -13.20 31.64 -1.21
C SER A 198 -12.39 32.92 -1.38
N ARG A 199 -13.02 34.07 -1.11
CA ARG A 199 -12.34 35.37 -1.10
C ARG A 199 -11.33 35.46 0.06
N CYS A 200 -10.15 36.02 -0.21
CA CYS A 200 -9.14 36.33 0.79
C CYS A 200 -9.10 37.83 1.11
N PRO A 201 -8.99 38.22 2.39
CA PRO A 201 -8.73 39.60 2.76
C PRO A 201 -7.42 40.08 2.13
N GLY A 202 -7.42 41.28 1.50
CA GLY A 202 -6.22 41.88 0.90
C GLY A 202 -5.86 41.43 -0.52
N VAL A 203 -6.49 40.36 -1.06
CA VAL A 203 -6.24 39.90 -2.43
C VAL A 203 -7.37 40.31 -3.35
N GLN A 204 -7.17 41.33 -4.19
CA GLN A 204 -8.21 41.90 -5.06
C GLN A 204 -8.73 40.90 -6.12
N SER A 205 -7.86 40.02 -6.60
CA SER A 205 -8.20 38.98 -7.58
C SER A 205 -9.00 37.81 -7.00
N SER A 206 -9.12 37.71 -5.66
CA SER A 206 -9.83 36.62 -5.00
C SER A 206 -11.35 36.81 -5.05
N ARG A 207 -12.07 35.71 -5.32
CA ARG A 207 -13.53 35.68 -5.45
C ARG A 207 -14.09 34.47 -4.70
N SER A 208 -15.33 34.61 -4.23
CA SER A 208 -16.08 33.51 -3.66
C SER A 208 -16.99 32.93 -4.73
N GLU A 209 -16.69 31.74 -5.21
CA GLU A 209 -17.41 31.08 -6.30
C GLU A 209 -17.22 29.57 -6.23
N THR A 210 -18.27 28.80 -6.51
CA THR A 210 -18.17 27.33 -6.63
C THR A 210 -18.38 26.94 -8.09
N ILE A 211 -17.37 26.30 -8.67
CA ILE A 211 -17.38 25.89 -10.07
C ILE A 211 -17.52 24.36 -10.15
N ARG A 212 -18.42 23.91 -11.02
CA ARG A 212 -18.66 22.48 -11.28
C ARG A 212 -17.93 22.04 -12.54
N TYR A 213 -16.86 21.27 -12.35
CA TYR A 213 -16.03 20.75 -13.41
C TYR A 213 -16.34 19.29 -13.74
N GLN A 214 -16.30 18.95 -15.01
CA GLN A 214 -16.34 17.59 -15.53
C GLN A 214 -14.95 17.20 -16.06
N CYS A 215 -14.47 16.01 -15.74
CA CYS A 215 -13.19 15.52 -16.22
C CYS A 215 -13.25 15.10 -17.68
N MET A 216 -12.25 15.53 -18.46
CA MET A 216 -12.08 15.13 -19.87
C MET A 216 -10.96 14.09 -20.04
N GLY A 217 -10.18 13.87 -18.98
CA GLY A 217 -9.12 12.87 -18.89
C GLY A 217 -7.73 13.48 -18.71
N SER A 218 -6.75 12.61 -18.44
CA SER A 218 -5.35 12.96 -18.23
C SER A 218 -4.42 12.23 -19.19
N TRP A 219 -3.25 12.80 -19.45
CA TRP A 219 -2.21 12.20 -20.30
C TRP A 219 -0.82 12.65 -19.85
N PHE A 220 0.18 11.84 -20.19
CA PHE A 220 1.58 12.13 -19.88
C PHE A 220 2.29 12.80 -21.05
N ALA A 221 3.12 13.80 -20.77
CA ALA A 221 3.97 14.46 -21.75
C ALA A 221 5.33 14.84 -21.15
N VAL A 222 6.38 14.82 -21.98
CA VAL A 222 7.73 15.23 -21.58
C VAL A 222 8.05 16.59 -22.18
N ILE A 223 8.44 17.55 -21.34
CA ILE A 223 8.85 18.91 -21.74
C ILE A 223 10.25 19.14 -21.18
N GLY A 224 11.22 19.46 -22.05
CA GLY A 224 12.59 19.75 -21.63
C GLY A 224 13.25 18.63 -20.81
N GLY A 225 12.95 17.36 -21.11
CA GLY A 225 13.48 16.19 -20.40
C GLY A 225 12.80 15.88 -19.05
N LYS A 226 11.80 16.68 -18.63
CA LYS A 226 11.01 16.43 -17.41
C LYS A 226 9.63 15.90 -17.76
N GLY A 227 9.17 14.91 -16.98
CA GLY A 227 7.85 14.29 -17.16
C GLY A 227 6.74 15.04 -16.42
N TYR A 228 5.72 15.46 -17.16
CA TYR A 228 4.53 16.14 -16.66
C TYR A 228 3.27 15.32 -16.94
N THR A 229 2.33 15.39 -15.99
CA THR A 229 0.97 14.90 -16.18
C THR A 229 0.09 16.09 -16.51
N PHE A 230 -0.57 16.03 -17.66
CA PHE A 230 -1.59 16.98 -18.07
C PHE A 230 -2.97 16.40 -17.80
N ALA A 231 -3.92 17.28 -17.50
CA ALA A 231 -5.32 16.92 -17.45
C ALA A 231 -6.18 18.03 -18.06
N ALA A 232 -7.35 17.66 -18.56
CA ALA A 232 -8.30 18.60 -19.10
C ALA A 232 -9.63 18.49 -18.35
N ILE A 233 -10.23 19.65 -18.10
CA ILE A 233 -11.49 19.79 -17.38
C ILE A 233 -12.40 20.74 -18.13
N ALA A 234 -13.71 20.50 -18.03
CA ALA A 234 -14.74 21.34 -18.63
C ALA A 234 -15.67 21.87 -17.54
N ASP A 235 -15.85 23.18 -17.48
CA ASP A 235 -16.94 23.78 -16.74
C ASP A 235 -18.27 23.38 -17.39
N THR A 236 -19.19 22.85 -16.58
CA THR A 236 -20.48 22.37 -17.07
C THR A 236 -21.53 23.48 -17.21
N VAL A 237 -21.32 24.61 -16.54
CA VAL A 237 -22.26 25.75 -16.50
C VAL A 237 -21.87 26.82 -17.50
N GLU A 238 -20.57 27.03 -17.72
CA GLU A 238 -20.05 28.07 -18.61
C GLU A 238 -20.48 27.86 -20.09
N LYS A 239 -20.98 28.95 -20.69
CA LYS A 239 -21.44 28.97 -22.08
C LYS A 239 -20.34 29.43 -23.04
N ASP A 240 -19.45 30.32 -22.61
CA ASP A 240 -18.31 30.72 -23.44
C ASP A 240 -17.31 29.57 -23.53
N ARG A 241 -17.17 29.02 -24.74
CA ARG A 241 -16.27 27.89 -25.02
C ARG A 241 -14.81 28.21 -24.69
N ARG A 242 -14.40 29.50 -24.73
CA ARG A 242 -13.03 29.92 -24.38
C ARG A 242 -12.73 29.72 -22.90
N GLU A 243 -13.72 29.99 -22.06
CA GLU A 243 -13.63 29.89 -20.61
C GLU A 243 -14.00 28.48 -20.11
N LYS A 244 -14.91 27.80 -20.84
CA LYS A 244 -15.42 26.47 -20.53
C LYS A 244 -14.34 25.42 -20.33
N PHE A 245 -13.34 25.36 -21.20
CA PHE A 245 -12.31 24.33 -21.15
C PHE A 245 -11.04 24.86 -20.50
N LYS A 246 -10.47 24.08 -19.58
CA LYS A 246 -9.19 24.39 -18.93
C LYS A 246 -8.26 23.19 -18.99
N CYS A 247 -6.96 23.49 -18.98
CA CYS A 247 -5.91 22.50 -18.87
C CYS A 247 -5.21 22.63 -17.53
N LEU A 248 -4.80 21.50 -17.00
CA LEU A 248 -4.08 21.33 -15.76
C LEU A 248 -2.73 20.68 -16.06
N ILE A 249 -1.69 21.10 -15.36
CA ILE A 249 -0.35 20.50 -15.43
C ILE A 249 0.20 20.23 -14.04
N THR A 250 0.79 19.06 -13.85
CA THR A 250 1.55 18.71 -12.65
C THR A 250 2.81 17.94 -13.01
N LEU A 251 3.77 17.88 -12.09
CA LEU A 251 4.97 17.05 -12.25
C LEU A 251 4.61 15.61 -11.87
N LYS A 252 5.07 14.62 -12.64
CA LYS A 252 4.80 13.21 -12.33
C LYS A 252 5.40 12.78 -10.99
N ASN A 253 6.60 13.27 -10.69
CA ASN A 253 7.36 12.91 -9.50
C ASN A 253 7.46 14.13 -8.56
N GLN A 254 6.33 14.68 -8.12
CA GLN A 254 6.36 15.71 -7.08
C GLN A 254 6.88 15.12 -5.77
N LYS A 255 7.94 15.72 -5.22
CA LYS A 255 8.52 15.38 -3.93
C LYS A 255 8.49 16.64 -3.07
N GLN A 256 7.55 16.72 -2.16
CA GLN A 256 7.56 17.74 -1.10
C GLN A 256 7.32 17.05 0.23
N GLU A 257 8.07 17.48 1.25
CA GLU A 257 8.02 16.91 2.60
C GLU A 257 6.64 17.14 3.26
N ASP A 258 5.93 18.19 2.86
CA ASP A 258 4.61 18.56 3.36
C ASP A 258 3.45 17.79 2.69
N ASN A 259 3.75 16.79 1.83
CA ASN A 259 2.77 16.07 1.02
C ASN A 259 1.89 16.99 0.13
N SER A 260 2.28 18.25 -0.09
CA SER A 260 1.52 19.18 -0.91
C SER A 260 1.71 18.89 -2.40
N ILE A 261 0.63 19.08 -3.16
CA ILE A 261 0.60 18.81 -4.60
C ILE A 261 0.39 20.13 -5.32
N ARG A 262 1.31 20.49 -6.22
CA ARG A 262 1.21 21.72 -7.00
C ARG A 262 0.61 21.45 -8.37
N TRP A 263 -0.32 22.30 -8.78
CA TRP A 263 -0.92 22.24 -10.11
C TRP A 263 -0.91 23.61 -10.76
N GLY A 264 -0.65 23.62 -12.06
CA GLY A 264 -0.83 24.78 -12.92
C GLY A 264 -2.13 24.65 -13.68
N LEU A 265 -2.94 25.71 -13.71
CA LEU A 265 -4.20 25.77 -14.46
C LEU A 265 -4.09 26.85 -15.54
N SER A 266 -4.54 26.53 -16.75
CA SER A 266 -4.58 27.47 -17.87
C SER A 266 -5.67 28.53 -17.65
N ARG A 267 -5.44 29.74 -18.17
CA ARG A 267 -6.48 30.78 -18.16
C ARG A 267 -7.61 30.48 -19.14
N PHE A 268 -7.30 29.93 -20.30
CA PHE A 268 -8.27 29.60 -21.33
C PHE A 268 -8.09 28.17 -21.84
N ALA A 269 -8.92 27.77 -22.80
CA ALA A 269 -8.86 26.51 -23.54
C ALA A 269 -7.60 26.33 -24.42
N ASP A 270 -6.41 26.54 -23.85
CA ASP A 270 -5.12 26.45 -24.52
C ASP A 270 -4.08 25.85 -23.57
N CYS A 271 -3.72 24.58 -23.82
CA CYS A 271 -2.71 23.88 -23.02
C CYS A 271 -1.28 24.19 -23.47
N SER A 272 -1.08 24.76 -24.67
CA SER A 272 0.26 24.99 -25.22
C SER A 272 1.04 26.04 -24.42
N LYS A 273 0.33 26.92 -23.71
CA LYS A 273 0.92 27.93 -22.82
C LYS A 273 1.35 27.39 -21.46
N LEU A 274 1.02 26.12 -21.14
CA LEU A 274 1.43 25.48 -19.89
C LEU A 274 2.75 24.73 -20.10
N ASN A 275 3.86 25.43 -19.92
CA ASN A 275 5.20 24.85 -20.02
C ASN A 275 5.77 24.41 -18.67
N THR A 276 5.49 25.17 -17.61
CA THR A 276 5.98 24.88 -16.26
C THR A 276 4.91 25.18 -15.21
N LEU A 277 5.04 24.57 -14.04
CA LEU A 277 4.19 24.85 -12.86
C LEU A 277 4.31 26.30 -12.40
N TYR A 278 5.50 26.89 -12.52
CA TYR A 278 5.77 28.25 -12.05
C TYR A 278 5.31 29.31 -13.05
N ASP A 279 5.32 29.04 -14.35
CA ASP A 279 4.86 30.00 -15.35
C ASP A 279 3.36 29.89 -15.62
N SER A 280 2.68 28.97 -14.93
CA SER A 280 1.25 28.72 -15.11
C SER A 280 0.42 29.95 -14.72
N PRO A 281 -0.60 30.34 -15.53
CA PRO A 281 -1.42 31.52 -15.26
C PRO A 281 -2.14 31.50 -13.92
N VAL A 282 -2.63 30.32 -13.53
CA VAL A 282 -3.18 30.06 -12.19
C VAL A 282 -2.33 28.96 -11.58
N ARG A 283 -1.85 29.19 -10.35
CA ARG A 283 -1.08 28.22 -9.58
C ARG A 283 -1.93 27.75 -8.43
N LEU A 284 -2.01 26.44 -8.23
CA LEU A 284 -2.74 25.80 -7.15
C LEU A 284 -1.76 25.01 -6.31
N VAL A 285 -1.87 25.12 -4.99
CA VAL A 285 -1.17 24.25 -4.05
C VAL A 285 -2.22 23.55 -3.22
N LEU A 286 -2.30 22.23 -3.35
CA LEU A 286 -3.31 21.39 -2.73
C LEU A 286 -2.73 20.62 -1.56
N ASN A 287 -3.45 20.66 -0.46
CA ASN A 287 -3.18 19.92 0.76
C ASN A 287 -4.34 18.95 0.99
N ARG A 288 -4.03 17.68 1.23
CA ARG A 288 -5.05 16.67 1.56
C ARG A 288 -5.67 17.04 2.91
N VAL A 289 -7.00 17.04 2.97
CA VAL A 289 -7.74 17.31 4.21
C VAL A 289 -8.68 16.15 4.53
N PRO A 290 -9.00 15.93 5.81
CA PRO A 290 -10.00 14.94 6.17
C PRO A 290 -11.38 15.32 5.59
N PRO A 291 -12.24 14.32 5.31
CA PRO A 291 -13.60 14.60 4.87
C PRO A 291 -14.34 15.43 5.93
N GLN A 292 -15.25 16.31 5.51
CA GLN A 292 -15.98 17.18 6.44
C GLN A 292 -17.26 16.45 6.90
N THR A 293 -17.14 15.57 7.89
CA THR A 293 -18.29 14.83 8.45
C THR A 293 -18.34 14.92 9.97
N THR A 294 -19.55 14.88 10.54
CA THR A 294 -19.77 14.92 11.99
C THR A 294 -19.24 13.67 12.70
N TYR A 295 -19.18 12.53 11.98
CA TYR A 295 -18.77 11.22 12.50
C TYR A 295 -17.26 11.07 12.71
N ILE A 296 -16.47 12.10 12.41
CA ILE A 296 -15.03 12.12 12.71
C ILE A 296 -14.77 12.45 14.18
N SER A 297 -15.67 13.20 14.80
CA SER A 297 -15.53 13.59 16.20
C SER A 297 -15.72 12.35 17.10
N PRO A 298 -14.79 12.06 18.01
CA PRO A 298 -14.88 10.88 18.86
C PRO A 298 -16.00 11.04 19.90
N GLN A 299 -16.68 9.93 20.18
CA GLN A 299 -17.75 9.81 21.18
C GLN A 299 -17.37 8.86 22.32
N CYS A 300 -16.21 8.19 22.23
CA CYS A 300 -15.68 7.30 23.26
C CYS A 300 -14.16 7.39 23.39
N ASN A 301 -13.65 6.78 24.46
CA ASN A 301 -12.23 6.68 24.74
C ASN A 301 -11.74 5.23 24.59
N LEU A 302 -10.52 5.10 24.10
CA LEU A 302 -9.73 3.88 24.06
C LEU A 302 -9.10 3.59 25.43
N PRO A 303 -8.72 2.32 25.71
CA PRO A 303 -8.03 1.98 26.93
C PRO A 303 -6.68 2.70 27.06
N ARG A 304 -6.41 3.32 28.21
CA ARG A 304 -5.11 3.99 28.46
C ARG A 304 -3.90 3.05 28.40
N ASN A 305 -4.10 1.74 28.58
CA ASN A 305 -3.01 0.76 28.56
C ASN A 305 -2.42 0.52 27.16
N ILE A 306 -3.09 0.98 26.12
CA ILE A 306 -2.67 0.82 24.72
C ILE A 306 -2.23 2.15 24.08
N SER A 307 -2.21 3.26 24.82
CA SER A 307 -1.72 4.52 24.29
C SER A 307 -0.19 4.45 24.07
N GLY A 308 0.28 5.12 23.02
CA GLY A 308 1.69 5.13 22.64
C GLY A 308 1.90 4.90 21.15
N VAL A 309 3.17 4.71 20.78
CA VAL A 309 3.60 4.43 19.41
C VAL A 309 3.83 2.93 19.26
N TRP A 310 3.31 2.37 18.18
CA TRP A 310 3.26 0.95 17.91
C TRP A 310 3.72 0.65 16.48
N PHE A 311 4.37 -0.50 16.34
CA PHE A 311 4.69 -1.13 15.07
C PHE A 311 3.65 -2.20 14.76
N THR A 312 3.07 -2.19 13.56
CA THR A 312 2.05 -3.19 13.16
C THR A 312 2.64 -4.29 12.27
N GLN A 313 2.19 -5.52 12.50
CA GLN A 313 2.43 -6.69 11.64
C GLN A 313 1.30 -6.92 10.62
N GLY A 314 0.24 -6.10 10.68
CA GLY A 314 -1.01 -6.31 9.98
C GLY A 314 -0.99 -5.93 8.49
N ILE A 315 -2.19 -5.75 7.94
CA ILE A 315 -2.46 -5.52 6.51
C ILE A 315 -1.74 -4.26 5.97
N GLN A 316 -1.53 -3.25 6.82
CA GLN A 316 -0.76 -2.06 6.49
C GLN A 316 0.70 -2.26 6.91
N PHE A 317 1.43 -3.07 6.14
CA PHE A 317 2.85 -3.34 6.38
C PHE A 317 3.66 -2.04 6.22
N LYS A 318 4.65 -1.81 7.10
CA LYS A 318 5.43 -0.55 7.20
C LYS A 318 4.60 0.68 7.56
N SER A 319 3.72 0.53 8.56
CA SER A 319 3.00 1.67 9.15
C SER A 319 3.44 1.92 10.57
N GLU A 320 3.67 3.19 10.88
CA GLU A 320 3.74 3.66 12.26
C GLU A 320 2.32 3.88 12.78
N VAL A 321 2.01 3.31 13.94
CA VAL A 321 0.68 3.36 14.53
C VAL A 321 0.73 4.14 15.83
N VAL A 322 0.10 5.31 15.86
CA VAL A 322 0.00 6.14 17.05
C VAL A 322 -1.39 5.99 17.64
N ILE A 323 -1.46 5.48 18.86
CA ILE A 323 -2.72 5.32 19.60
C ILE A 323 -2.78 6.41 20.67
N ASN A 324 -3.79 7.26 20.55
CA ASN A 324 -4.15 8.24 21.56
C ASN A 324 -5.41 7.78 22.32
N ASP A 325 -5.88 8.55 23.29
CA ASP A 325 -7.06 8.21 24.09
C ASP A 325 -8.35 8.13 23.27
N THR A 326 -8.42 8.74 22.08
CA THR A 326 -9.63 8.81 21.25
C THR A 326 -9.46 8.32 19.81
N HIS A 327 -8.22 8.29 19.32
CA HIS A 327 -7.91 8.02 17.92
C HIS A 327 -6.79 6.99 17.78
N ILE A 328 -6.87 6.18 16.73
CA ILE A 328 -5.75 5.38 16.21
C ILE A 328 -5.36 5.97 14.86
N HIS A 329 -4.11 6.42 14.75
CA HIS A 329 -3.54 6.98 13.54
C HIS A 329 -2.52 6.00 12.95
N TYR A 330 -2.71 5.64 11.68
CA TYR A 330 -1.78 4.85 10.89
C TYR A 330 -1.12 5.76 9.87
N LEU A 331 0.20 5.90 9.95
CA LEU A 331 1.03 6.53 8.93
C LEU A 331 1.65 5.42 8.06
N THR A 332 1.07 5.19 6.88
CA THR A 332 1.47 4.08 6.00
C THR A 332 2.32 4.58 4.84
N GLN A 333 3.51 4.01 4.65
CA GLN A 333 4.35 4.31 3.49
C GLN A 333 3.92 3.47 2.28
N LYS A 334 3.25 4.08 1.29
CA LYS A 334 2.83 3.40 0.05
C LYS A 334 3.94 3.28 -0.98
N SER A 335 4.81 4.28 -1.06
CA SER A 335 5.99 4.31 -1.92
C SER A 335 7.08 5.15 -1.27
N GLU A 336 8.26 5.22 -1.87
CA GLU A 336 9.44 5.93 -1.33
C GLU A 336 9.12 7.37 -0.85
N PHE A 337 8.11 8.03 -1.45
CA PHE A 337 7.72 9.41 -1.13
C PHE A 337 6.21 9.64 -0.98
N ILE A 338 5.40 8.58 -0.88
CA ILE A 338 3.94 8.73 -0.71
C ILE A 338 3.54 8.08 0.59
N PHE A 339 3.05 8.90 1.50
CA PHE A 339 2.49 8.48 2.78
C PHE A 339 0.97 8.61 2.74
N GLU A 340 0.28 7.67 3.37
CA GLU A 340 -1.16 7.68 3.57
C GLU A 340 -1.46 7.74 5.07
N ASP A 341 -2.16 8.80 5.46
CA ASP A 341 -2.67 8.99 6.81
C ASP A 341 -4.08 8.39 6.92
N THR A 342 -4.21 7.34 7.72
CA THR A 342 -5.50 6.74 8.07
C THR A 342 -5.79 7.01 9.54
N TYR A 343 -6.96 7.55 9.83
CA TYR A 343 -7.42 7.78 11.20
C TYR A 343 -8.64 6.92 11.50
N LEU A 344 -8.69 6.42 12.72
CA LEU A 344 -9.81 5.70 13.29
C LEU A 344 -10.24 6.45 14.54
N SER A 345 -11.48 6.95 14.55
CA SER A 345 -12.06 7.70 15.65
C SER A 345 -13.08 6.85 16.40
N CYS A 346 -12.97 6.77 17.73
CA CYS A 346 -13.83 5.96 18.57
C CYS A 346 -15.25 6.53 18.61
N GLN A 347 -16.24 5.74 18.21
CA GLN A 347 -17.66 6.11 18.26
C GLN A 347 -18.44 5.42 19.38
N GLN A 348 -18.29 4.11 19.54
CA GLN A 348 -19.00 3.36 20.59
C GLN A 348 -18.18 2.15 21.03
N THR A 349 -18.35 1.70 22.28
CA THR A 349 -17.58 0.59 22.85
C THR A 349 -18.48 -0.41 23.57
N LEU A 350 -18.19 -1.70 23.45
CA LEU A 350 -18.81 -2.77 24.23
C LEU A 350 -17.79 -3.89 24.51
N GLY A 351 -17.37 -4.02 25.77
CA GLY A 351 -16.36 -5.00 26.16
C GLY A 351 -15.02 -4.72 25.49
N THR A 352 -14.53 -5.66 24.68
CA THR A 352 -13.28 -5.53 23.90
C THR A 352 -13.49 -4.93 22.51
N ARG A 353 -14.75 -4.72 22.08
CA ARG A 353 -15.10 -4.25 20.73
C ARG A 353 -15.39 -2.76 20.72
N TYR A 354 -14.84 -2.09 19.71
CA TYR A 354 -14.91 -0.67 19.51
C TYR A 354 -15.41 -0.40 18.09
N LEU A 355 -16.54 0.29 17.96
CA LEU A 355 -16.97 0.83 16.68
C LEU A 355 -16.15 2.09 16.41
N MET A 356 -15.41 2.05 15.31
CA MET A 356 -14.47 3.08 14.90
C MET A 356 -14.92 3.64 13.56
N THR A 357 -14.89 4.96 13.43
CA THR A 357 -15.02 5.63 12.14
C THR A 357 -13.64 5.72 11.52
N LYS A 358 -13.44 5.01 10.42
CA LYS A 358 -12.23 5.01 9.60
C LYS A 358 -12.36 6.05 8.51
N TYR A 359 -11.38 6.95 8.42
CA TYR A 359 -11.25 7.88 7.31
C TYR A 359 -9.78 8.02 6.92
N ILE A 360 -9.56 8.29 5.64
CA ILE A 360 -8.22 8.51 5.08
C ILE A 360 -8.13 9.98 4.70
N VAL A 361 -7.04 10.65 5.10
CA VAL A 361 -6.84 12.07 4.79
C VAL A 361 -6.70 12.24 3.29
N GLY A 362 -7.52 13.11 2.70
CA GLY A 362 -7.58 13.28 1.26
C GLY A 362 -8.45 12.25 0.53
N LYS A 363 -9.22 11.41 1.23
CA LYS A 363 -10.32 10.64 0.62
C LYS A 363 -11.67 11.17 1.08
N CYS A 364 -12.72 10.79 0.35
CA CYS A 364 -14.08 11.21 0.63
C CYS A 364 -14.85 10.24 1.52
N GLU A 365 -14.50 8.97 1.44
CA GLU A 365 -15.21 7.88 2.10
C GLU A 365 -14.91 7.89 3.59
N VAL A 366 -15.98 7.67 4.35
CA VAL A 366 -15.95 7.51 5.80
C VAL A 366 -16.64 6.20 6.10
N ASP A 367 -15.86 5.27 6.62
CA ASP A 367 -16.30 3.90 6.85
C ASP A 367 -16.44 3.64 8.34
N PHE A 368 -17.33 2.73 8.69
CA PHE A 368 -17.45 2.23 10.05
C PHE A 368 -16.85 0.83 10.09
N VAL A 369 -15.83 0.67 10.94
CA VAL A 369 -15.15 -0.60 11.15
C VAL A 369 -15.26 -0.99 12.62
N CYS A 370 -15.42 -2.27 12.88
CA CYS A 370 -15.27 -2.76 14.24
C CYS A 370 -13.82 -3.10 14.52
N TYR A 371 -13.31 -2.59 15.62
CA TYR A 371 -11.96 -2.82 16.10
C TYR A 371 -12.08 -3.58 17.42
N ASP A 372 -11.64 -4.84 17.46
CA ASP A 372 -11.67 -5.65 18.68
C ASP A 372 -10.27 -5.74 19.24
N ILE A 373 -10.08 -5.24 20.46
CA ILE A 373 -8.79 -5.08 21.12
C ILE A 373 -8.74 -6.00 22.33
N LEU A 374 -7.75 -6.89 22.33
CA LEU A 374 -7.41 -7.64 23.53
C LEU A 374 -6.38 -6.86 24.35
N PRO A 375 -6.40 -6.99 25.70
CA PRO A 375 -5.50 -6.26 26.57
C PRO A 375 -4.02 -6.44 26.20
N ARG A 376 -3.20 -5.45 26.56
CA ARG A 376 -1.74 -5.49 26.37
C ARG A 376 -1.09 -6.58 27.23
N HIS A 377 -0.14 -7.31 26.64
CA HIS A 377 0.75 -8.24 27.32
C HIS A 377 2.18 -8.03 26.85
N HIS A 378 3.16 -7.85 27.75
CA HIS A 378 4.58 -7.73 27.38
C HIS A 378 4.85 -6.69 26.26
N GLY A 379 4.19 -5.53 26.26
CA GLY A 379 4.38 -4.56 25.16
C GLY A 379 3.81 -5.00 23.81
N VAL A 380 2.92 -5.98 23.81
CA VAL A 380 2.22 -6.51 22.64
C VAL A 380 0.71 -6.33 22.84
N VAL A 381 0.02 -5.82 21.84
CA VAL A 381 -1.46 -5.70 21.81
C VAL A 381 -1.97 -6.52 20.65
N ARG A 382 -2.96 -7.37 20.91
CA ARG A 382 -3.64 -8.16 19.88
C ARG A 382 -4.92 -7.45 19.48
N TYR A 383 -5.15 -7.34 18.19
CA TYR A 383 -6.32 -6.68 17.66
C TYR A 383 -6.83 -7.35 16.39
N ARG A 384 -8.06 -7.06 16.02
CA ARG A 384 -8.61 -7.44 14.71
C ARG A 384 -9.56 -6.37 14.23
N VAL A 385 -9.67 -6.24 12.92
CA VAL A 385 -10.47 -5.21 12.27
C VAL A 385 -11.51 -5.89 11.39
N GLY A 386 -12.78 -5.55 11.60
CA GLY A 386 -13.88 -6.00 10.77
C GLY A 386 -13.93 -5.28 9.44
N LYS A 387 -14.73 -5.81 8.52
CA LYS A 387 -15.01 -5.18 7.23
C LYS A 387 -15.51 -3.74 7.39
N PRO A 388 -15.08 -2.81 6.52
CA PRO A 388 -15.67 -1.49 6.44
C PRO A 388 -17.14 -1.60 6.02
N SER A 389 -18.02 -0.94 6.77
CA SER A 389 -19.42 -0.73 6.42
C SER A 389 -19.62 0.75 6.14
N HIS A 390 -20.09 1.07 4.94
CA HIS A 390 -20.45 2.44 4.58
C HIS A 390 -21.82 2.80 5.16
N LEU A 391 -22.06 4.09 5.39
CA LEU A 391 -23.42 4.58 5.66
C LEU A 391 -24.12 4.89 4.35
N THR A 392 -25.36 4.44 4.23
CA THR A 392 -26.30 4.92 3.22
C THR A 392 -27.13 6.09 3.77
N GLU A 393 -27.67 6.92 2.88
CA GLU A 393 -28.50 8.06 3.28
C GLU A 393 -29.75 7.63 4.07
N ASP A 394 -30.35 6.49 3.70
CA ASP A 394 -31.51 5.91 4.39
C ASP A 394 -31.20 5.53 5.84
N GLU A 395 -29.98 5.08 6.12
CA GLU A 395 -29.56 4.72 7.47
C GLU A 395 -29.32 5.95 8.34
N ILE A 396 -28.81 7.04 7.76
CA ILE A 396 -28.59 8.31 8.47
C ILE A 396 -29.91 8.89 9.01
N ALA A 397 -31.03 8.64 8.32
CA ALA A 397 -32.34 9.12 8.73
C ALA A 397 -32.87 8.46 10.03
N ASP A 398 -32.36 7.28 10.41
CA ASP A 398 -32.76 6.59 11.63
C ASP A 398 -32.02 7.19 12.85
N PRO A 399 -32.70 7.72 13.88
CA PRO A 399 -32.02 8.29 15.06
C PRO A 399 -31.18 7.26 15.84
N ASN A 400 -31.46 5.95 15.69
CA ASN A 400 -30.74 4.87 16.38
C ASN A 400 -29.70 4.16 15.49
N PHE A 401 -29.36 4.75 14.34
CA PHE A 401 -28.48 4.11 13.36
C PHE A 401 -27.13 3.67 13.94
N MET A 402 -26.55 4.43 14.88
CA MET A 402 -25.27 4.09 15.52
C MET A 402 -25.31 2.74 16.25
N THR A 403 -26.38 2.44 16.97
CA THR A 403 -26.51 1.15 17.69
C THR A 403 -26.73 0.01 16.70
N LYS A 404 -27.49 0.26 15.63
CA LYS A 404 -27.70 -0.72 14.56
C LYS A 404 -26.39 -1.01 13.82
N LYS A 405 -25.63 0.03 13.48
CA LYS A 405 -24.30 -0.06 12.87
C LYS A 405 -23.29 -0.75 13.78
N PHE A 406 -23.34 -0.49 15.09
CA PHE A 406 -22.54 -1.25 16.04
C PHE A 406 -22.84 -2.75 15.92
N ARG A 407 -24.11 -3.15 15.94
CA ARG A 407 -24.49 -4.57 15.85
C ARG A 407 -24.10 -5.21 14.52
N GLU A 408 -24.20 -4.47 13.42
CA GLU A 408 -23.83 -4.92 12.08
C GLU A 408 -22.31 -5.04 11.93
N ALA A 409 -21.59 -3.93 12.13
CA ALA A 409 -20.15 -3.84 11.93
C ALA A 409 -19.36 -4.61 12.99
N CYS A 410 -19.84 -4.72 14.24
CA CYS A 410 -19.21 -5.51 15.31
C CYS A 410 -19.82 -6.91 15.50
N SER A 411 -20.60 -7.39 14.52
CA SER A 411 -21.01 -8.79 14.47
C SER A 411 -19.78 -9.71 14.28
N TRP A 412 -19.84 -10.95 14.77
CA TRP A 412 -18.72 -11.88 14.59
C TRP A 412 -18.43 -12.20 13.11
N GLN A 413 -19.43 -12.05 12.25
CA GLN A 413 -19.35 -12.29 10.81
C GLN A 413 -18.63 -11.17 10.06
N SER A 414 -18.48 -9.97 10.65
CA SER A 414 -17.78 -8.87 10.00
C SER A 414 -16.26 -9.04 10.01
N PHE A 415 -15.73 -9.88 10.92
CA PHE A 415 -14.30 -10.16 11.03
C PHE A 415 -13.79 -11.19 10.01
N THR A 416 -14.68 -11.84 9.25
CA THR A 416 -14.29 -12.79 8.21
C THR A 416 -14.48 -12.17 6.82
N PHE A 417 -13.43 -12.15 5.99
CA PHE A 417 -13.49 -11.54 4.66
C PHE A 417 -14.29 -12.38 3.66
N ASN A 418 -14.09 -13.70 3.68
CA ASN A 418 -14.81 -14.66 2.83
C ASN A 418 -15.50 -15.72 3.68
N ARG A 419 -16.51 -16.38 3.11
CA ARG A 419 -17.18 -17.51 3.77
C ARG A 419 -16.24 -18.71 3.97
N GLU A 420 -15.23 -18.82 3.12
CA GLU A 420 -14.17 -19.83 3.18
C GLU A 420 -13.02 -19.42 4.13
N ASP A 421 -12.89 -18.12 4.39
CA ASP A 421 -11.91 -17.56 5.32
C ASP A 421 -12.50 -17.59 6.73
N THR A 422 -12.45 -18.77 7.34
CA THR A 422 -12.89 -19.00 8.71
C THR A 422 -11.82 -18.59 9.73
N ASP A 423 -10.79 -17.86 9.34
CA ASP A 423 -9.66 -17.52 10.21
C ASP A 423 -9.94 -16.29 11.08
N TRP A 424 -10.41 -16.55 12.30
CA TRP A 424 -10.63 -15.56 13.37
C TRP A 424 -9.32 -15.13 14.07
N LYS A 425 -8.27 -14.83 13.29
CA LYS A 425 -6.93 -14.52 13.85
C LYS A 425 -6.79 -13.06 14.24
N TYR A 426 -6.07 -12.81 15.33
CA TYR A 426 -5.65 -11.47 15.75
C TYR A 426 -4.36 -11.06 15.04
N GLU A 427 -4.33 -9.82 14.58
CA GLU A 427 -3.11 -9.10 14.24
C GLU A 427 -2.46 -8.53 15.51
N VAL A 428 -1.19 -8.15 15.39
CA VAL A 428 -0.35 -7.78 16.53
C VAL A 428 0.24 -6.39 16.35
N LEU A 429 0.12 -5.57 17.38
CA LEU A 429 0.85 -4.33 17.58
C LEU A 429 1.97 -4.57 18.59
N ILE A 430 3.18 -4.15 18.24
CA ILE A 430 4.37 -4.21 19.09
C ILE A 430 4.72 -2.79 19.50
N LEU A 431 4.98 -2.55 20.79
CA LEU A 431 5.37 -1.23 21.28
C LEU A 431 6.69 -0.78 20.62
N ASN A 432 6.75 0.47 20.18
CA ASN A 432 7.95 1.06 19.59
C ASN A 432 8.26 2.42 20.28
N PRO A 433 9.38 2.54 21.04
CA PRO A 433 10.42 1.55 21.26
C PRO A 433 9.96 0.36 22.11
N PRO A 434 10.54 -0.84 21.93
CA PRO A 434 10.13 -2.02 22.69
C PRO A 434 10.52 -1.92 24.17
N SER A 435 9.68 -2.50 25.02
CA SER A 435 10.03 -2.74 26.43
C SER A 435 10.60 -4.14 26.57
N PRO A 436 11.86 -4.31 27.00
CA PRO A 436 12.45 -5.64 27.19
C PRO A 436 11.63 -6.47 28.17
N VAL A 437 11.41 -7.74 27.84
CA VAL A 437 10.80 -8.73 28.74
C VAL A 437 11.69 -9.94 28.86
N VAL A 438 11.49 -10.70 29.93
CA VAL A 438 12.25 -11.91 30.18
C VAL A 438 11.96 -12.93 29.06
N CYS A 439 12.98 -13.38 28.33
CA CYS A 439 12.83 -14.29 27.21
C CYS A 439 12.12 -15.60 27.62
N PRO A 440 11.28 -16.22 26.79
CA PRO A 440 10.62 -17.48 27.14
C PRO A 440 11.60 -18.66 27.15
N ILE A 441 12.69 -18.56 26.39
CA ILE A 441 13.75 -19.54 26.29
C ILE A 441 14.96 -19.01 27.06
N GLY A 442 15.43 -19.79 28.02
CA GLY A 442 16.65 -19.55 28.78
C GLY A 442 17.52 -20.80 28.82
N GLY A 443 18.81 -20.61 29.01
CA GLY A 443 19.82 -21.67 28.95
C GLY A 443 20.87 -21.42 27.88
N ARG A 444 21.82 -22.35 27.79
CA ARG A 444 22.90 -22.36 26.80
C ARG A 444 22.72 -23.55 25.85
N TYR A 445 22.70 -23.28 24.56
CA TYR A 445 22.42 -24.26 23.51
C TYR A 445 23.44 -24.19 22.38
N SER A 446 23.86 -25.33 21.87
CA SER A 446 24.46 -25.43 20.54
C SER A 446 23.36 -25.56 19.50
N PHE A 447 23.52 -24.99 18.31
CA PHE A 447 22.45 -24.98 17.32
C PHE A 447 22.86 -25.41 15.91
N ILE A 448 21.93 -26.05 15.21
CA ILE A 448 22.04 -26.35 13.79
C ILE A 448 21.08 -25.42 13.04
N GLN A 449 21.56 -24.77 11.99
CA GLN A 449 20.77 -23.85 11.18
C GLN A 449 20.27 -24.53 9.89
N HIS A 450 19.00 -24.31 9.57
CA HIS A 450 18.41 -24.65 8.27
C HIS A 450 17.77 -23.39 7.67
N GLY A 451 18.12 -23.02 6.44
CA GLY A 451 17.69 -21.76 5.84
C GLY A 451 17.20 -21.91 4.41
N ASN A 452 16.31 -21.01 3.99
CA ASN A 452 15.77 -20.92 2.62
C ASN A 452 16.70 -20.19 1.64
N GLY A 453 17.93 -19.92 2.05
CA GLY A 453 18.90 -19.15 1.31
C GLY A 453 20.06 -18.73 2.18
N GLU A 454 21.17 -18.38 1.53
CA GLU A 454 22.42 -18.06 2.20
C GLU A 454 22.35 -16.82 3.11
N LEU A 455 21.48 -15.86 2.78
CA LEU A 455 21.33 -14.59 3.50
C LEU A 455 20.48 -14.70 4.78
N GLU A 456 19.80 -15.83 5.00
CA GLU A 456 18.96 -16.03 6.18
C GLU A 456 19.72 -16.63 7.37
N TYR A 457 20.85 -17.30 7.11
CA TYR A 457 21.70 -17.86 8.15
C TYR A 457 22.31 -16.76 9.03
N TYR A 458 22.39 -17.02 10.33
CA TYR A 458 23.30 -16.25 11.18
C TYR A 458 24.72 -16.52 10.72
N ARG A 459 25.45 -15.44 10.50
CA ARG A 459 26.85 -15.44 10.13
C ARG A 459 27.65 -14.68 11.19
N THR A 460 28.92 -15.04 11.35
CA THR A 460 29.84 -14.26 12.18
C THR A 460 29.88 -12.80 11.73
N ARG A 461 29.73 -11.87 12.70
CA ARG A 461 29.63 -10.43 12.42
C ARG A 461 30.77 -9.70 13.08
N ILE A 462 31.73 -9.24 12.27
CA ILE A 462 32.80 -8.38 12.77
C ILE A 462 32.28 -6.93 12.80
N ARG A 463 31.92 -6.46 14.00
CA ARG A 463 31.51 -5.07 14.23
C ARG A 463 32.73 -4.14 14.13
N GLY A 464 33.03 -3.64 12.93
CA GLY A 464 33.97 -2.54 12.69
C GLY A 464 35.22 -2.56 13.58
N VAL A 465 35.56 -1.42 14.19
CA VAL A 465 36.57 -1.35 15.25
C VAL A 465 35.91 -1.77 16.56
N THR A 466 36.20 -2.98 17.04
CA THR A 466 35.75 -3.47 18.34
C THR A 466 36.25 -2.56 19.46
N ILE A 467 35.51 -2.45 20.57
CA ILE A 467 35.86 -1.58 21.71
C ILE A 467 37.25 -1.94 22.29
N ARG A 468 37.68 -3.19 22.08
CA ARG A 468 39.00 -3.71 22.41
C ARG A 468 39.53 -4.58 21.27
N PRO A 469 40.85 -4.60 20.99
CA PRO A 469 41.41 -5.45 19.94
C PRO A 469 41.18 -6.94 20.26
N ARG A 470 40.63 -7.71 19.31
CA ARG A 470 40.48 -9.16 19.45
C ARG A 470 41.87 -9.81 19.53
N THR A 471 42.20 -10.44 20.65
CA THR A 471 43.39 -11.27 20.77
C THR A 471 43.20 -12.56 19.95
N GLN A 472 44.16 -12.90 19.08
CA GLN A 472 44.12 -14.14 18.30
C GLN A 472 44.36 -15.35 19.22
N ILE A 473 43.29 -15.84 19.84
CA ILE A 473 43.31 -17.11 20.58
C ILE A 473 43.17 -18.23 19.55
N ASN A 474 44.06 -19.23 19.62
CA ASN A 474 43.98 -20.40 18.75
C ASN A 474 42.84 -21.31 19.23
N CYS A 475 41.67 -21.14 18.62
CA CYS A 475 40.51 -21.96 18.93
C CYS A 475 40.63 -23.36 18.33
N ARG A 476 40.59 -24.38 19.19
CA ARG A 476 40.64 -25.81 18.80
C ARG A 476 39.26 -26.41 18.51
N VAL A 477 38.23 -25.88 19.16
CA VAL A 477 36.85 -26.39 19.08
C VAL A 477 35.93 -25.19 18.88
N THR A 478 35.33 -25.11 17.70
CA THR A 478 34.36 -24.09 17.32
C THR A 478 32.97 -24.71 17.31
N VAL A 479 32.04 -24.15 18.06
CA VAL A 479 30.64 -24.58 18.14
C VAL A 479 29.74 -23.37 17.94
N SER A 480 28.52 -23.59 17.49
CA SER A 480 27.50 -22.55 17.52
C SER A 480 26.97 -22.37 18.94
N GLU A 481 26.61 -21.15 19.32
CA GLU A 481 26.11 -20.84 20.66
C GLU A 481 24.87 -19.95 20.61
N PHE A 482 23.79 -20.43 21.22
CA PHE A 482 22.59 -19.67 21.52
C PHE A 482 22.45 -19.63 23.04
N LYS A 483 22.58 -18.44 23.65
CA LYS A 483 22.56 -18.30 25.11
C LYS A 483 21.59 -17.21 25.59
N SER A 484 20.93 -17.50 26.70
CA SER A 484 20.02 -16.59 27.41
C SER A 484 20.16 -16.88 28.90
N CYS A 485 21.08 -16.15 29.54
CA CYS A 485 21.59 -16.45 30.89
C CYS A 485 21.17 -15.42 31.94
N SER A 486 21.57 -15.68 33.20
CA SER A 486 21.00 -15.05 34.41
C SER A 486 21.30 -13.55 34.59
N GLN A 487 22.37 -13.02 33.97
CA GLN A 487 22.77 -11.59 34.08
C GLN A 487 21.78 -10.64 33.39
N ASP A 488 21.35 -10.97 32.17
CA ASP A 488 20.31 -10.24 31.44
C ASP A 488 19.38 -11.23 30.74
N ARG A 489 18.32 -11.64 31.45
CA ARG A 489 17.36 -12.62 30.96
C ARG A 489 16.42 -12.08 29.87
N SER A 490 16.58 -10.82 29.48
CA SER A 490 15.78 -10.18 28.43
C SER A 490 16.43 -10.24 27.05
N LYS A 491 17.66 -10.76 26.97
CA LYS A 491 18.41 -10.89 25.72
C LYS A 491 18.73 -12.34 25.42
N ILE A 492 18.82 -12.62 24.12
CA ILE A 492 19.34 -13.84 23.54
C ILE A 492 20.57 -13.43 22.74
N GLU A 493 21.69 -14.06 23.04
CA GLU A 493 22.95 -13.88 22.32
C GLU A 493 23.13 -15.08 21.40
N VAL A 494 23.45 -14.81 20.13
CA VAL A 494 23.58 -15.83 19.09
C VAL A 494 24.91 -15.65 18.37
N ASP A 495 25.74 -16.70 18.44
CA ASP A 495 27.06 -16.79 17.82
C ASP A 495 27.12 -18.01 16.91
N GLU A 496 27.52 -17.83 15.65
CA GLU A 496 27.70 -18.97 14.73
C GLU A 496 29.00 -19.73 15.04
N GLU A 497 30.06 -19.00 15.35
CA GLU A 497 31.39 -19.55 15.67
C GLU A 497 31.84 -19.09 17.06
N TYR A 498 31.39 -19.81 18.08
CA TYR A 498 31.84 -19.66 19.45
C TYR A 498 33.04 -20.56 19.75
N CYS A 499 34.02 -20.04 20.49
CA CYS A 499 35.20 -20.82 20.85
C CYS A 499 35.02 -21.59 22.17
N GLU A 500 34.82 -22.90 22.08
CA GLU A 500 34.59 -23.74 23.26
C GLU A 500 35.86 -24.13 24.03
N THR A 501 37.04 -23.67 23.60
CA THR A 501 38.29 -24.11 24.23
C THR A 501 38.40 -23.69 25.68
N VAL A 502 38.81 -24.65 26.51
CA VAL A 502 39.08 -24.46 27.94
C VAL A 502 40.58 -24.48 28.23
N ASP A 503 40.97 -23.78 29.28
CA ASP A 503 42.33 -23.78 29.83
C ASP A 503 42.61 -25.11 30.55
N TYR A 504 43.86 -25.35 30.97
CA TYR A 504 44.25 -26.55 31.74
C TYR A 504 43.48 -26.73 33.06
N ARG A 505 42.82 -25.68 33.55
CA ARG A 505 41.93 -25.70 34.73
C ARG A 505 40.45 -25.97 34.40
N GLY A 506 40.12 -26.24 33.14
CA GLY A 506 38.73 -26.41 32.70
C GLY A 506 37.91 -25.11 32.70
N ARG A 507 38.57 -23.95 32.78
CA ARG A 507 37.92 -22.64 32.66
C ARG A 507 37.87 -22.22 31.20
N PRO A 508 36.79 -21.59 30.71
CA PRO A 508 36.76 -21.07 29.35
C PRO A 508 37.90 -20.07 29.13
N ILE A 509 38.61 -20.19 28.00
CA ILE A 509 39.63 -19.22 27.56
C ILE A 509 38.90 -18.05 26.89
N GLY A 510 38.11 -17.30 27.66
CA GLY A 510 37.26 -16.23 27.13
C GLY A 510 37.60 -14.92 27.80
N GLU A 511 38.57 -14.17 27.26
CA GLU A 511 38.85 -12.82 27.78
C GLU A 511 38.16 -11.71 26.97
N TYR A 512 37.67 -11.96 25.74
CA TYR A 512 37.01 -10.92 24.91
C TYR A 512 36.06 -11.48 23.83
N GLU A 513 34.94 -12.11 24.22
CA GLU A 513 33.90 -12.55 23.28
C GLU A 513 32.70 -11.60 23.35
N GLU A 514 32.60 -10.68 22.38
CA GLU A 514 31.38 -9.91 22.12
C GLU A 514 30.46 -10.76 21.22
N PRO A 515 29.18 -10.94 21.57
CA PRO A 515 28.26 -11.73 20.76
C PRO A 515 28.01 -11.06 19.40
N ASP A 516 27.91 -11.88 18.35
CA ASP A 516 27.66 -11.45 16.98
C ASP A 516 26.28 -10.78 16.88
N HIS A 517 25.24 -11.49 17.34
CA HIS A 517 23.85 -11.04 17.30
C HIS A 517 23.25 -10.98 18.70
N VAL A 518 22.61 -9.87 19.03
CA VAL A 518 21.95 -9.66 20.32
C VAL A 518 20.47 -9.37 20.08
N LEU A 519 19.64 -10.35 20.39
CA LEU A 519 18.20 -10.28 20.19
C LEU A 519 17.53 -9.95 21.53
N THR A 520 16.85 -8.81 21.61
CA THR A 520 16.09 -8.44 22.80
C THR A 520 14.68 -9.04 22.71
N CYS A 521 14.25 -9.78 23.71
CA CYS A 521 12.89 -10.32 23.77
C CYS A 521 11.89 -9.21 24.09
N VAL A 522 10.88 -9.06 23.22
CA VAL A 522 9.86 -8.01 23.35
C VAL A 522 8.60 -8.58 23.96
N GLY A 523 8.13 -9.72 23.46
CA GLY A 523 6.92 -10.36 23.96
C GLY A 523 6.73 -11.75 23.40
N PHE A 524 5.98 -12.58 24.13
CA PHE A 524 5.66 -13.95 23.75
C PHE A 524 4.24 -14.31 24.20
N TRP A 525 3.59 -15.21 23.47
CA TRP A 525 2.25 -15.71 23.78
C TRP A 525 2.01 -17.07 23.10
N MET A 526 1.05 -17.83 23.62
CA MET A 526 0.54 -19.03 22.97
C MET A 526 -0.76 -18.73 22.21
N GLU A 527 -0.87 -19.20 20.98
CA GLU A 527 -2.10 -19.15 20.16
C GLU A 527 -2.19 -20.44 19.32
N ASP A 528 -3.37 -21.07 19.29
CA ASP A 528 -3.61 -22.34 18.58
C ASP A 528 -2.57 -23.44 18.90
N MET A 529 -2.21 -23.59 20.19
CA MET A 529 -1.19 -24.53 20.69
C MET A 529 0.24 -24.28 20.16
N ARG A 530 0.50 -23.10 19.59
CA ARG A 530 1.84 -22.69 19.14
C ARG A 530 2.34 -21.51 19.95
N SER A 531 3.62 -21.54 20.28
CA SER A 531 4.26 -20.47 21.05
C SER A 531 4.94 -19.51 20.09
N TYR A 532 4.60 -18.23 20.22
CA TYR A 532 5.15 -17.14 19.41
C TYR A 532 6.05 -16.26 20.27
N LEU A 533 7.16 -15.81 19.71
CA LEU A 533 8.10 -14.87 20.33
C LEU A 533 8.44 -13.77 19.34
N ILE A 534 8.40 -12.52 19.80
CA ILE A 534 8.91 -11.36 19.07
C ILE A 534 10.24 -10.96 19.68
N THR A 535 11.25 -10.86 18.83
CA THR A 535 12.56 -10.31 19.19
C THR A 535 12.81 -8.99 18.47
N TYR A 536 13.65 -8.16 19.06
CA TYR A 536 14.14 -6.90 18.52
C TYR A 536 15.65 -6.94 18.38
N ASP A 537 16.13 -6.64 17.18
CA ASP A 537 17.53 -6.50 16.81
C ASP A 537 17.75 -5.08 16.27
N GLU A 538 18.59 -4.30 16.95
CA GLU A 538 18.89 -2.92 16.57
C GLU A 538 19.59 -2.80 15.21
N GLU A 539 20.32 -3.85 14.82
CA GLU A 539 21.19 -3.87 13.64
C GLU A 539 20.51 -4.45 12.39
N ASP A 540 19.27 -4.93 12.51
CA ASP A 540 18.47 -5.40 11.38
C ASP A 540 17.93 -4.21 10.57
N ALA A 541 18.32 -4.14 9.30
CA ALA A 541 18.04 -3.00 8.42
C ALA A 541 16.57 -2.91 7.96
N ILE A 542 15.79 -3.98 8.07
CA ILE A 542 14.45 -4.04 7.46
C ILE A 542 13.36 -3.59 8.45
N SER A 543 13.16 -4.32 9.54
CA SER A 543 12.07 -4.07 10.48
C SER A 543 12.52 -3.96 11.93
N LYS A 544 13.77 -4.33 12.26
CA LYS A 544 14.29 -4.53 13.63
C LYS A 544 13.57 -5.62 14.43
N PHE A 545 12.27 -5.82 14.20
CA PHE A 545 11.47 -6.87 14.79
C PHE A 545 11.47 -8.13 13.92
N ARG A 546 11.61 -9.29 14.57
CA ARG A 546 11.47 -10.62 13.96
C ARG A 546 10.50 -11.47 14.78
N CYS A 547 9.70 -12.27 14.09
CA CYS A 547 8.79 -13.19 14.72
C CYS A 547 9.32 -14.63 14.66
N TRP A 548 9.19 -15.33 15.78
CA TRP A 548 9.64 -16.68 15.99
C TRP A 548 8.49 -17.57 16.43
N VAL A 549 8.45 -18.79 15.90
CA VAL A 549 7.63 -19.88 16.42
C VAL A 549 8.56 -20.85 17.10
N TYR A 550 8.32 -21.16 18.38
CA TYR A 550 9.20 -22.02 19.17
C TYR A 550 8.44 -23.14 19.87
N GLU A 551 9.12 -24.27 20.01
CA GLU A 551 8.58 -25.49 20.60
C GLU A 551 9.69 -26.28 21.28
N ARG A 552 9.32 -26.96 22.38
CA ARG A 552 10.20 -27.90 23.05
C ARG A 552 9.98 -29.30 22.45
N ILE A 553 10.98 -29.84 21.78
CA ILE A 553 10.92 -31.18 21.16
C ILE A 553 11.25 -32.27 22.19
N GLY A 554 12.19 -31.98 23.11
CA GLY A 554 12.62 -32.93 24.13
C GLY A 554 13.06 -32.24 25.42
N TRP A 555 13.62 -33.00 26.36
CA TRP A 555 14.12 -32.44 27.61
C TRP A 555 15.26 -31.45 27.35
N THR A 556 16.21 -31.81 26.50
CA THR A 556 17.42 -31.05 26.19
C THR A 556 17.37 -30.37 24.81
N GLN A 557 16.23 -30.46 24.10
CA GLN A 557 16.09 -30.06 22.70
C GLN A 557 14.94 -29.08 22.49
N MET A 558 15.18 -28.02 21.71
CA MET A 558 14.17 -27.05 21.30
C MET A 558 14.30 -26.77 19.79
N ALA A 559 13.20 -26.42 19.15
CA ALA A 559 13.23 -25.90 17.78
C ALA A 559 12.60 -24.51 17.71
N LEU A 560 13.21 -23.66 16.89
CA LEU A 560 12.69 -22.35 16.56
C LEU A 560 12.66 -22.15 15.06
N SER A 561 11.66 -21.43 14.60
CA SER A 561 11.54 -20.98 13.21
C SER A 561 11.38 -19.47 13.20
N ARG A 562 12.20 -18.78 12.40
CA ARG A 562 12.19 -17.34 12.18
C ARG A 562 11.46 -16.98 10.91
N SER A 563 10.58 -15.99 11.02
CA SER A 563 10.00 -15.30 9.87
C SER A 563 10.99 -14.29 9.25
N GLN A 564 10.89 -14.08 7.93
CA GLN A 564 11.63 -13.04 7.23
C GLN A 564 11.16 -11.62 7.59
N THR A 565 9.99 -11.52 8.22
CA THR A 565 9.42 -10.24 8.67
C THR A 565 9.08 -10.31 10.15
N ALA A 566 8.61 -9.19 10.70
CA ALA A 566 8.07 -9.14 12.04
C ALA A 566 6.77 -9.98 12.21
N ARG A 567 6.21 -10.60 11.17
CA ARG A 567 4.94 -11.36 11.21
C ARG A 567 5.18 -12.85 11.07
N CYS A 568 4.66 -13.68 11.99
CA CYS A 568 4.64 -15.13 11.81
C CYS A 568 3.42 -15.58 10.98
N ARG A 569 3.64 -16.45 9.99
CA ARG A 569 2.54 -17.04 9.21
C ARG A 569 1.79 -18.08 10.03
N ARG A 570 0.50 -18.28 9.75
CA ARG A 570 -0.32 -19.31 10.42
C ARG A 570 0.20 -20.72 10.16
N GLN A 571 0.71 -21.00 8.96
CA GLN A 571 1.20 -22.33 8.60
C GLN A 571 2.60 -22.61 9.13
N GLN A 572 3.27 -21.61 9.72
CA GLN A 572 4.62 -21.73 10.24
C GLN A 572 4.64 -22.57 11.52
N ASN A 573 5.48 -23.60 11.52
CA ASN A 573 5.80 -24.44 12.68
C ASN A 573 7.25 -24.15 13.15
N SER A 574 7.64 -24.71 14.29
CA SER A 574 8.97 -24.61 14.88
C SER A 574 10.12 -25.07 13.96
N SER A 575 9.87 -26.00 13.04
CA SER A 575 10.85 -26.52 12.07
C SER A 575 10.74 -25.92 10.66
N SER A 576 9.89 -24.90 10.47
CA SER A 576 9.64 -24.34 9.15
C SER A 576 10.76 -23.41 8.70
N PHE A 577 11.36 -23.68 7.53
CA PHE A 577 12.30 -22.76 6.88
C PHE A 577 12.03 -22.59 5.38
N LEU A 578 11.49 -23.59 4.69
CA LEU A 578 11.20 -23.54 3.25
C LEU A 578 9.88 -22.85 2.89
N LEU A 579 8.99 -22.64 3.86
CA LEU A 579 7.72 -21.97 3.64
C LEU A 579 7.98 -20.52 3.22
N GLU A 580 7.21 -20.02 2.25
CA GLU A 580 7.30 -18.62 1.86
C GLU A 580 7.10 -17.69 3.07
N GLY A 581 7.94 -16.66 3.19
CA GLY A 581 7.94 -15.75 4.34
C GLY A 581 8.60 -16.30 5.60
N THR A 582 8.99 -17.57 5.63
CA THR A 582 9.93 -18.12 6.62
C THR A 582 11.33 -18.16 6.02
N GLY A 583 12.35 -17.96 6.86
CA GLY A 583 13.73 -17.82 6.38
C GLY A 583 14.71 -18.79 7.02
N LEU A 584 14.54 -19.06 8.31
CA LEU A 584 15.52 -19.77 9.14
C LEU A 584 14.80 -20.68 10.14
N SER A 585 15.34 -21.87 10.37
CA SER A 585 14.99 -22.74 11.48
C SER A 585 16.26 -23.12 12.25
N LEU A 586 16.16 -23.13 13.57
CA LEU A 586 17.21 -23.47 14.50
C LEU A 586 16.78 -24.70 15.30
N GLU A 587 17.59 -25.75 15.25
CA GLU A 587 17.49 -26.89 16.16
C GLU A 587 18.52 -26.70 17.27
N LEU A 588 18.04 -26.49 18.50
CA LEU A 588 18.84 -26.22 19.69
C LEU A 588 19.02 -27.49 20.51
N GLN A 589 20.26 -27.75 20.90
CA GLN A 589 20.68 -28.82 21.81
C GLN A 589 21.36 -28.21 23.03
N GLU A 590 20.92 -28.57 24.23
CA GLU A 590 21.48 -28.05 25.49
C GLU A 590 22.98 -28.37 25.60
N SER A 591 23.75 -27.35 26.00
CA SER A 591 25.22 -27.39 26.09
C SER A 591 25.74 -26.68 27.35
N GLU A 592 24.95 -26.62 28.42
CA GLU A 592 25.36 -26.01 29.69
C GLU A 592 26.52 -26.80 30.33
N ARG A 593 27.61 -26.08 30.68
CA ARG A 593 28.75 -26.65 31.43
C ARG A 593 28.64 -26.31 32.91
N LEU A 594 29.34 -27.08 33.74
CA LEU A 594 29.34 -26.92 35.21
C LEU A 594 29.66 -25.50 35.71
N PHE A 595 30.42 -24.71 34.94
CA PHE A 595 30.87 -23.36 35.32
C PHE A 595 30.13 -22.21 34.62
N ASP A 596 29.16 -22.48 33.74
CA ASP A 596 28.50 -21.44 32.94
C ASP A 596 27.28 -20.78 33.62
N ASP A 597 26.73 -21.39 34.69
CA ASP A 597 25.60 -20.88 35.50
C ASP A 597 24.43 -20.32 34.66
N CYS A 598 23.92 -21.15 33.74
CA CYS A 598 22.91 -20.75 32.76
C CYS A 598 21.81 -21.82 32.64
N PRO A 599 20.93 -21.93 33.66
CA PRO A 599 19.95 -22.99 33.74
C PRO A 599 18.89 -22.90 32.63
N GLN A 600 18.48 -24.07 32.13
CA GLN A 600 17.40 -24.17 31.16
C GLN A 600 16.08 -23.58 31.70
N ARG A 601 15.41 -22.79 30.86
CA ARG A 601 14.08 -22.24 31.11
C ARG A 601 13.24 -22.29 29.84
N PHE A 602 11.98 -22.67 30.00
CA PHE A 602 11.03 -22.72 28.91
C PHE A 602 9.66 -22.24 29.40
N ASP A 603 9.12 -21.22 28.74
CA ASP A 603 7.76 -20.74 28.94
C ASP A 603 6.99 -20.79 27.61
N PRO A 604 5.95 -21.64 27.47
CA PRO A 604 5.15 -21.70 26.25
C PRO A 604 4.23 -20.48 26.04
N GLY A 605 4.05 -19.61 27.04
CA GLY A 605 3.15 -18.45 26.95
C GLY A 605 1.67 -18.79 27.13
N LEU A 606 1.35 -19.84 27.89
CA LEU A 606 0.01 -20.42 28.11
C LEU A 606 -1.07 -19.41 28.52
N ASN A 607 -0.73 -18.49 29.43
CA ASN A 607 -1.61 -17.37 29.74
C ASN A 607 -0.83 -16.06 29.78
N PRO A 608 -0.94 -15.23 28.74
CA PRO A 608 -0.28 -13.93 28.74
C PRO A 608 -0.79 -13.02 29.87
N TYR A 609 -2.03 -13.15 30.33
CA TYR A 609 -2.59 -12.20 31.30
C TYR A 609 -2.41 -12.61 32.76
N MET A 610 -1.88 -13.80 33.04
CA MET A 610 -1.56 -14.23 34.41
C MET A 610 -0.06 -14.10 34.65
N LYS A 611 0.33 -13.27 35.63
CA LYS A 611 1.68 -13.36 36.20
C LYS A 611 1.83 -14.74 36.84
N PRO A 612 2.87 -15.54 36.54
CA PRO A 612 3.05 -16.81 37.21
C PRO A 612 3.40 -16.56 38.68
N MET A 613 2.40 -16.66 39.57
CA MET A 613 2.58 -16.75 41.03
C MET A 613 2.71 -18.21 41.47
N VAL A 614 3.37 -19.06 40.67
CA VAL A 614 3.55 -20.47 41.02
C VAL A 614 5.02 -20.82 40.94
N ILE A 615 5.65 -20.89 42.11
CA ILE A 615 6.88 -21.67 42.27
C ILE A 615 6.43 -23.14 42.18
N TYR A 616 6.86 -23.86 41.14
CA TYR A 616 6.79 -25.31 41.15
C TYR A 616 7.80 -25.81 42.18
N VAL A 617 7.39 -25.87 43.44
CA VAL A 617 8.11 -26.64 44.44
C VAL A 617 7.78 -28.09 44.12
N LEU A 618 8.71 -28.78 43.45
CA LEU A 618 8.77 -30.24 43.51
C LEU A 618 9.20 -30.63 44.93
N SER A 619 8.31 -30.43 45.92
CA SER A 619 8.44 -31.05 47.23
C SER A 619 8.11 -32.52 47.00
N GLY A 620 9.05 -33.45 47.05
CA GLY A 620 9.84 -33.72 48.25
C GLY A 620 9.20 -34.95 48.87
N VAL A 621 9.84 -36.10 48.64
CA VAL A 621 9.63 -37.44 49.22
C VAL A 621 8.49 -37.52 50.24
N GLY A 622 7.47 -38.32 49.94
CA GLY A 622 6.37 -38.61 50.84
C GLY A 622 6.88 -38.99 52.22
N ARG A 623 6.66 -38.11 53.21
CA ARG A 623 6.82 -38.48 54.61
C ARG A 623 5.75 -39.52 54.92
N VAL A 624 6.15 -40.78 54.97
CA VAL A 624 5.37 -41.84 55.60
C VAL A 624 5.18 -41.42 57.05
N SER A 625 3.93 -41.14 57.41
CA SER A 625 3.55 -40.95 58.81
C SER A 625 3.89 -42.22 59.58
N THR A 626 4.70 -42.11 60.63
CA THR A 626 5.00 -43.19 61.57
C THR A 626 3.74 -43.80 62.20
N SER A 627 2.59 -43.11 62.13
CA SER A 627 1.29 -43.65 62.58
C SER A 627 0.76 -44.80 61.72
N GLN A 628 1.09 -44.86 60.42
CA GLN A 628 0.62 -45.93 59.54
C GLN A 628 1.44 -47.22 59.71
N LEU A 629 2.74 -47.12 60.01
CA LEU A 629 3.57 -48.29 60.31
C LEU A 629 3.21 -48.93 61.65
N VAL A 630 2.84 -48.14 62.68
CA VAL A 630 2.38 -48.67 63.97
C VAL A 630 1.01 -49.35 63.86
N ALA A 631 0.12 -48.84 63.01
CA ALA A 631 -1.19 -49.47 62.76
C ALA A 631 -1.04 -50.84 62.06
N ILE A 632 -0.13 -50.95 61.09
CA ILE A 632 0.13 -52.21 60.38
C ILE A 632 0.87 -53.22 61.27
N PHE A 633 1.79 -52.77 62.15
CA PHE A 633 2.45 -53.67 63.09
C PHE A 633 1.47 -54.22 64.15
N ASN A 634 0.54 -53.40 64.64
CA ASN A 634 -0.46 -53.84 65.61
C ASN A 634 -1.51 -54.79 65.01
N THR A 635 -1.90 -54.61 63.74
CA THR A 635 -2.82 -55.56 63.10
C THR A 635 -2.15 -56.91 62.82
N VAL A 636 -0.87 -56.92 62.41
CA VAL A 636 -0.10 -58.16 62.25
C VAL A 636 0.11 -58.87 63.59
N LEU A 637 0.35 -58.14 64.67
CA LEU A 637 0.54 -58.72 66.01
C LEU A 637 -0.76 -59.28 66.60
N VAL A 638 -1.91 -58.65 66.34
CA VAL A 638 -3.24 -59.18 66.71
C VAL A 638 -3.59 -60.43 65.91
N ILE A 639 -3.24 -60.47 64.62
CA ILE A 639 -3.43 -61.66 63.76
C ILE A 639 -2.51 -62.80 64.21
N PHE A 640 -1.27 -62.51 64.62
CA PHE A 640 -0.34 -63.53 65.11
C PHE A 640 -0.74 -64.10 66.47
N VAL A 641 -1.23 -63.26 67.39
CA VAL A 641 -1.70 -63.70 68.72
C VAL A 641 -3.01 -64.50 68.61
N SER A 642 -3.89 -64.17 67.66
CA SER A 642 -5.11 -64.96 67.42
C SER A 642 -4.84 -66.30 66.72
N TYR A 643 -3.73 -66.45 65.99
CA TYR A 643 -3.30 -67.73 65.42
C TYR A 643 -2.57 -68.66 66.42
N VAL A 644 -2.07 -68.14 67.54
CA VAL A 644 -1.34 -68.92 68.57
C VAL A 644 -2.27 -69.37 69.72
N LEU A 645 -3.49 -68.82 69.81
CA LEU A 645 -4.49 -69.16 70.83
C LEU A 645 -5.66 -70.00 70.31
N PHE A 646 -5.52 -70.64 69.15
CA PHE A 646 -6.42 -71.67 68.63
C PHE A 646 -5.71 -73.00 68.40
#